data_AF-A0A6G8DGL3-F1
#
_entry.id   AF-A0A6G8DGL3-F1
#
_cell.length_a   1.000
_cell.length_b   1.000
_cell.length_c   1.000
_cell.angle_alpha   90.00
_cell.angle_beta   90.00
_cell.angle_gamma   90.00
#
_symmetry.space_group_name_H-M   'P 1'
#
loop_
_entity.id
_entity.type
_entity.pdbx_description
1 polymer ?
#
loop_
_entity_poly.entity_id
_entity_poly.type
_entity_poly.pdbx_seq_one_letter_code
_entity_poly.pdbx_strand_id
1 'polypeptide(L)'
;MIKLGKNAMLGIGVGFSLLGSVCANAQTQSNLSLTAGADGSSKQSGSSYANVVDGDMATYWSPLDSTGRISVKWSSATTVSSAVIREASGFEGNIGDWQLVNHQTGDVLAQGTGAGIINFASVSLTKINFEILSSSGTPAVAEFETYAGSSTPVTGNVNLAVTVAGNDASLAWDASNIDVAYQSIYRDTDPNPQGRTRIVASISGNSYTDNDLADGTYYYWIKITGTDGSVFNSNADDAVISTSTTLVLQESDGFCGVDGTIDNNHAGYSGSGFINTDNVTGAAASYSIDADYAHSALVDIRYASTTSRPAAIEVNGTVVANAYFNGTGAWTTWSNESVAVPLQAGNNRIRLVAQTAGGLPNIDSLTASGSRLVVGACGVTDDTVRDCNDITGVPVITVAKDGSGQFSSVQAAINSVSASNSQPIQIRIRPGVYYEKLLIDRPKLTLCGEKGQAAATVLTYNDTADTSNGSGGTLGTSGSTSISITADDISVENLTMENSHGPGIQAVAARIAAERVQFRNTRFLGHQDTLYVHSGSQYFKDCYVEGTVDYIFGGATAVFDNCEIRSVGNGSAITAPSTEQTQPYGIVFLGGQVTASSAVSADSVALGRNWRPYGATTYLGVNLGEHILPAGWRAMGGNTLDTARFAEYQNTGPGADIAQRVAQSSQLSDAQAQSYTVENLFGSWVPSYSGVAPLLAQEGNPVHNRFNKYLTEWSLSSTQADIILSHQYDNGGWPKNQAYNSAGNGGSGSATIDNGATTTEMTYMAEMYKRTGNAAYRDAARRAMDYLLDMQYPSGGWPQFYPRTGGYANHVTFNDDAMSRVLTVLYHAEKGAAPFDSDVFSSSDRAQFRAAIDLGVEYILRAQWKQNGVLTAWCAQHGATDYQPKAARAYELASLSGSESAEIIGFLMTQPQTPEIQSAVKAALAWYRSPNTILEDHTYDKSTREKIVYSPGDRMWYRFYDLYTNTGFFSDRDGGIYYDLMDISEERREGYSWGGAYGEKIISYAESVGY
;
A
#
# COMPACT_ATOMS: atom_id res chain seq x y z
N MET A 1 16.56 -38.17 -57.45
CA MET A 1 15.30 -37.94 -58.20
C MET A 1 14.32 -37.35 -57.18
N ILE A 2 13.82 -36.12 -57.17
CA ILE A 2 13.55 -35.01 -58.13
C ILE A 2 13.64 -33.73 -57.26
N LYS A 3 14.56 -32.76 -57.51
CA LYS A 3 14.37 -31.43 -58.16
C LYS A 3 13.12 -30.65 -57.67
N LEU A 4 13.07 -29.33 -57.45
CA LEU A 4 14.00 -28.18 -57.39
C LEU A 4 13.10 -26.93 -57.13
N GLY A 5 13.59 -25.90 -56.43
CA GLY A 5 13.07 -24.52 -56.48
C GLY A 5 13.31 -23.76 -55.16
N LYS A 6 14.49 -23.14 -54.93
CA LYS A 6 14.95 -21.77 -55.32
C LYS A 6 14.06 -20.67 -54.74
N ASN A 7 14.48 -19.57 -54.11
CA ASN A 7 15.73 -18.85 -53.78
C ASN A 7 15.30 -17.84 -52.65
N ALA A 8 16.09 -17.12 -51.85
CA ALA A 8 17.45 -16.59 -51.89
C ALA A 8 17.90 -16.27 -50.44
N MET A 9 19.15 -16.58 -50.05
CA MET A 9 20.26 -15.64 -49.71
C MET A 9 19.93 -14.63 -48.57
N LEU A 10 20.71 -14.50 -47.48
CA LEU A 10 22.18 -14.38 -47.39
C LEU A 10 22.64 -14.66 -45.93
N GLY A 11 23.54 -15.64 -45.67
CA GLY A 11 24.89 -15.44 -45.08
C GLY A 11 24.93 -15.43 -43.53
N ILE A 12 25.18 -16.54 -42.81
CA ILE A 12 26.48 -17.18 -42.44
C ILE A 12 27.45 -16.15 -41.78
N GLY A 13 28.03 -16.34 -40.60
CA GLY A 13 28.13 -17.53 -39.76
C GLY A 13 28.94 -17.29 -38.48
N VAL A 14 29.04 -18.39 -37.74
CA VAL A 14 29.56 -18.60 -36.37
C VAL A 14 31.09 -18.48 -36.30
N GLY A 15 31.65 -18.05 -35.16
CA GLY A 15 33.09 -18.18 -34.89
C GLY A 15 33.52 -17.73 -33.49
N PHE A 16 34.06 -18.67 -32.72
CA PHE A 16 34.52 -18.58 -31.33
C PHE A 16 35.90 -17.92 -31.15
N SER A 17 36.12 -17.33 -29.96
CA SER A 17 37.32 -17.41 -29.09
C SER A 17 38.41 -16.30 -29.05
N LEU A 18 38.73 -15.99 -27.78
CA LEU A 18 39.99 -15.59 -27.13
C LEU A 18 40.49 -14.12 -27.12
N LEU A 19 40.43 -13.54 -25.90
CA LEU A 19 41.52 -12.87 -25.15
C LEU A 19 42.66 -12.22 -25.96
N GLY A 20 42.76 -10.89 -25.87
CA GLY A 20 44.00 -10.17 -26.16
C GLY A 20 43.85 -8.66 -26.29
N SER A 21 44.54 -7.94 -25.41
CA SER A 21 44.96 -6.54 -25.54
C SER A 21 43.98 -5.43 -25.15
N VAL A 22 43.90 -5.24 -23.83
CA VAL A 22 43.94 -3.90 -23.23
C VAL A 22 45.34 -3.35 -23.52
N CYS A 23 45.46 -2.35 -24.39
CA CYS A 23 46.56 -1.36 -24.49
C CYS A 23 46.49 -0.66 -25.86
N ALA A 24 45.89 0.53 -25.90
CA ALA A 24 46.26 1.67 -26.75
C ALA A 24 45.05 2.63 -26.87
N ASN A 25 44.94 3.60 -25.96
CA ASN A 25 44.36 4.90 -26.30
C ASN A 25 44.70 5.93 -25.22
N ALA A 26 45.92 6.47 -25.28
CA ALA A 26 46.25 7.75 -24.68
C ALA A 26 47.52 8.29 -25.33
N GLN A 27 47.37 9.18 -26.32
CA GLN A 27 48.29 10.30 -26.62
C GLN A 27 47.88 10.98 -27.94
N THR A 28 46.98 11.97 -27.85
CA THR A 28 46.70 12.92 -28.94
C THR A 28 46.67 14.39 -28.48
N GLN A 29 46.93 14.69 -27.20
CA GLN A 29 46.91 16.05 -26.65
C GLN A 29 48.34 16.57 -26.40
N SER A 30 48.56 17.86 -26.68
CA SER A 30 49.84 18.55 -26.44
C SER A 30 50.11 18.68 -24.93
N ASN A 31 51.24 18.16 -24.46
CA ASN A 31 51.72 18.39 -23.09
C ASN A 31 52.09 19.88 -22.92
N LEU A 32 51.31 20.60 -22.11
CA LEU A 32 51.46 22.04 -21.86
C LEU A 32 52.62 22.36 -20.93
N SER A 33 53.10 21.37 -20.17
CA SER A 33 54.24 21.54 -19.27
C SER A 33 55.54 21.75 -20.05
N LEU A 34 55.71 21.17 -21.25
CA LEU A 34 56.95 21.25 -22.04
C LEU A 34 57.39 22.66 -22.45
N THR A 35 56.49 23.63 -22.38
CA THR A 35 56.77 25.05 -22.69
C THR A 35 56.69 25.96 -21.45
N ALA A 36 56.44 25.36 -20.28
CA ALA A 36 56.27 26.05 -19.01
C ALA A 36 57.60 26.23 -18.26
N GLY A 37 57.61 27.12 -17.27
CA GLY A 37 58.62 27.11 -16.24
C GLY A 37 58.22 26.19 -15.08
N ALA A 38 59.18 25.84 -14.23
CA ALA A 38 58.91 25.07 -13.01
C ALA A 38 59.60 25.70 -11.78
N ASP A 39 59.00 25.54 -10.61
CA ASP A 39 59.60 25.85 -9.30
C ASP A 39 58.98 24.99 -8.20
N GLY A 40 59.59 24.98 -7.00
CA GLY A 40 59.12 24.14 -5.90
C GLY A 40 59.52 24.65 -4.52
N SER A 41 59.25 23.84 -3.49
CA SER A 41 59.56 24.16 -2.09
C SER A 41 61.04 23.95 -1.75
N SER A 42 61.62 22.82 -2.15
CA SER A 42 63.03 22.47 -1.95
C SER A 42 63.48 21.47 -3.03
N LYS A 43 64.80 21.27 -3.17
CA LYS A 43 65.34 20.24 -4.08
C LYS A 43 66.67 19.66 -3.58
N GLN A 44 66.91 18.38 -3.84
CA GLN A 44 68.20 17.73 -3.55
C GLN A 44 69.29 18.17 -4.52
N SER A 45 70.55 18.08 -4.08
CA SER A 45 71.73 18.28 -4.94
C SER A 45 71.70 17.28 -6.10
N GLY A 46 71.87 17.77 -7.33
CA GLY A 46 71.78 16.95 -8.54
C GLY A 46 70.39 16.88 -9.18
N SER A 47 69.34 17.41 -8.54
CA SER A 47 68.00 17.54 -9.14
C SER A 47 67.67 18.98 -9.56
N SER A 48 66.69 19.15 -10.44
CA SER A 48 66.21 20.45 -10.88
C SER A 48 64.69 20.48 -10.93
N TYR A 49 64.09 21.65 -10.68
CA TYR A 49 62.66 21.85 -10.90
C TYR A 49 62.29 21.72 -12.37
N ALA A 50 63.20 22.06 -13.28
CA ALA A 50 62.97 21.96 -14.73
C ALA A 50 62.79 20.52 -15.22
N ASN A 51 63.26 19.53 -14.45
CA ASN A 51 63.20 18.13 -14.82
C ASN A 51 61.75 17.62 -14.91
N VAL A 52 60.80 18.19 -14.15
CA VAL A 52 59.39 17.72 -14.20
C VAL A 52 58.61 18.23 -15.41
N VAL A 53 59.25 19.00 -16.29
CA VAL A 53 58.61 19.65 -17.44
C VAL A 53 59.44 19.52 -18.72
N ASP A 54 60.50 18.70 -18.74
CA ASP A 54 61.38 18.58 -19.91
C ASP A 54 61.06 17.38 -20.82
N GLY A 55 60.16 16.49 -20.39
CA GLY A 55 59.76 15.30 -21.14
C GLY A 55 60.78 14.17 -21.08
N ASP A 56 61.81 14.28 -20.24
CA ASP A 56 62.87 13.29 -20.07
C ASP A 56 62.68 12.47 -18.78
N MET A 57 62.12 11.27 -18.94
CA MET A 57 61.94 10.28 -17.89
C MET A 57 63.23 9.82 -17.20
N ALA A 58 64.42 10.18 -17.71
CA ALA A 58 65.71 9.87 -17.10
C ALA A 58 66.17 10.93 -16.07
N THR A 59 65.53 12.09 -16.02
CA THR A 59 65.80 13.13 -15.02
C THR A 59 64.60 13.27 -14.08
N TYR A 60 64.81 13.86 -12.89
CA TYR A 60 63.74 14.02 -11.93
C TYR A 60 63.96 15.19 -10.98
N TRP A 61 62.87 15.71 -10.42
CA TRP A 61 62.90 16.54 -9.23
C TRP A 61 62.68 15.68 -7.99
N SER A 62 63.42 15.97 -6.92
CA SER A 62 63.21 15.36 -5.61
C SER A 62 63.38 16.40 -4.50
N PRO A 63 62.46 16.50 -3.52
CA PRO A 63 62.57 17.40 -2.39
C PRO A 63 63.63 16.93 -1.36
N LEU A 64 64.02 17.82 -0.45
CA LEU A 64 64.97 17.47 0.63
C LEU A 64 64.42 16.44 1.63
N ASP A 65 63.09 16.38 1.79
CA ASP A 65 62.39 15.55 2.77
C ASP A 65 61.41 14.57 2.10
N SER A 66 60.62 13.84 2.90
CA SER A 66 59.55 12.96 2.43
C SER A 66 58.31 13.72 1.90
N THR A 67 58.25 15.04 2.05
CA THR A 67 57.19 15.88 1.51
C THR A 67 57.79 17.02 0.70
N GLY A 68 56.99 17.61 -0.19
CA GLY A 68 57.47 18.70 -1.02
C GLY A 68 56.43 19.17 -2.01
N ARG A 69 56.66 20.37 -2.54
CA ARG A 69 55.84 20.97 -3.57
C ARG A 69 56.67 21.18 -4.82
N ILE A 70 56.17 20.74 -5.96
CA ILE A 70 56.65 21.12 -7.29
C ILE A 70 55.51 21.77 -8.06
N SER A 71 55.83 22.74 -8.91
CA SER A 71 54.83 23.55 -9.60
C SER A 71 55.21 23.72 -11.05
N VAL A 72 54.19 23.70 -11.91
CA VAL A 72 54.28 24.13 -13.31
C VAL A 72 53.72 25.55 -13.40
N LYS A 73 54.42 26.46 -14.08
CA LYS A 73 54.04 27.87 -14.22
C LYS A 73 54.18 28.39 -15.64
N TRP A 74 53.22 29.19 -16.06
CA TRP A 74 53.15 29.79 -17.39
C TRP A 74 53.25 31.31 -17.31
N SER A 75 53.71 31.94 -18.39
CA SER A 75 53.84 33.41 -18.50
C SER A 75 52.50 34.12 -18.61
N SER A 76 51.43 33.40 -18.96
CA SER A 76 50.04 33.87 -19.04
C SER A 76 49.08 32.79 -18.55
N ALA A 77 47.83 33.16 -18.26
CA ALA A 77 46.82 32.20 -17.79
C ALA A 77 46.67 31.09 -18.83
N THR A 78 46.87 29.85 -18.38
CA THR A 78 46.83 28.65 -19.19
C THR A 78 45.73 27.75 -18.65
N THR A 79 44.89 27.24 -19.54
CA THR A 79 43.79 26.34 -19.17
C THR A 79 44.30 24.92 -19.08
N VAL A 80 44.12 24.30 -17.91
CA VAL A 80 44.51 22.91 -17.62
C VAL A 80 43.32 22.15 -17.04
N SER A 81 43.18 20.87 -17.36
CA SER A 81 42.09 20.02 -16.83
C SER A 81 42.51 18.58 -16.54
N SER A 82 43.77 18.25 -16.81
CA SER A 82 44.37 17.01 -16.34
C SER A 82 45.86 17.20 -16.08
N ALA A 83 46.37 16.35 -15.21
CA ALA A 83 47.78 16.20 -14.93
C ALA A 83 48.18 14.73 -15.03
N VAL A 84 49.43 14.47 -15.37
CA VAL A 84 50.03 13.14 -15.29
C VAL A 84 51.29 13.26 -14.46
N ILE A 85 51.31 12.54 -13.34
CA ILE A 85 52.47 12.42 -12.48
C ILE A 85 53.18 11.12 -12.83
N ARG A 86 54.48 11.20 -13.09
CA ARG A 86 55.33 10.03 -13.34
C ARG A 86 56.49 10.02 -12.37
N GLU A 87 56.72 8.89 -11.72
CA GLU A 87 57.88 8.67 -10.86
C GLU A 87 59.10 8.29 -11.70
N ALA A 88 60.28 8.67 -11.20
CA ALA A 88 61.54 8.25 -11.80
C ALA A 88 61.77 6.75 -11.64
N SER A 89 62.48 6.14 -12.59
CA SER A 89 62.77 4.71 -12.53
C SER A 89 63.52 4.33 -11.25
N GLY A 90 63.00 3.35 -10.51
CA GLY A 90 63.53 2.91 -9.21
C GLY A 90 62.91 3.63 -8.00
N PHE A 91 61.96 4.55 -8.21
CA PHE A 91 61.25 5.28 -7.16
C PHE A 91 59.73 5.09 -7.22
N GLU A 92 59.24 4.16 -8.06
CA GLU A 92 57.81 3.92 -8.25
C GLU A 92 57.11 3.47 -6.96
N GLY A 93 55.96 4.08 -6.68
CA GLY A 93 55.14 3.81 -5.49
C GLY A 93 55.59 4.55 -4.23
N ASN A 94 56.54 5.48 -4.33
CA ASN A 94 57.00 6.25 -3.17
C ASN A 94 56.06 7.39 -2.80
N ILE A 95 55.40 8.01 -3.79
CA ILE A 95 54.44 9.10 -3.55
C ILE A 95 53.21 8.55 -2.81
N GLY A 96 52.95 9.07 -1.61
CA GLY A 96 51.77 8.78 -0.81
C GLY A 96 50.64 9.76 -1.13
N ASP A 97 50.03 10.35 -0.09
CA ASP A 97 48.96 11.34 -0.22
C ASP A 97 49.48 12.62 -0.89
N TRP A 98 48.69 13.20 -1.78
CA TRP A 98 48.99 14.46 -2.45
C TRP A 98 47.74 15.26 -2.76
N GLN A 99 47.95 16.55 -3.04
CA GLN A 99 46.94 17.45 -3.59
C GLN A 99 47.49 18.29 -4.76
N LEU A 100 46.64 18.55 -5.75
CA LEU A 100 46.85 19.54 -6.80
C LEU A 100 46.15 20.83 -6.40
N VAL A 101 46.88 21.94 -6.38
CA VAL A 101 46.37 23.22 -5.84
C VAL A 101 46.54 24.34 -6.86
N ASN A 102 45.50 25.14 -7.03
CA ASN A 102 45.59 26.42 -7.73
C ASN A 102 46.42 27.38 -6.87
N HIS A 103 47.61 27.76 -7.35
CA HIS A 103 48.54 28.56 -6.56
C HIS A 103 47.99 29.95 -6.20
N GLN A 104 47.12 30.52 -7.04
CA GLN A 104 46.58 31.86 -6.87
C GLN A 104 45.43 31.88 -5.86
N THR A 105 44.55 30.89 -5.88
CA THR A 105 43.33 30.88 -5.07
C THR A 105 43.44 30.01 -3.82
N GLY A 106 44.35 29.03 -3.81
CA GLY A 106 44.45 28.02 -2.76
C GLY A 106 43.45 26.87 -2.91
N ASP A 107 42.64 26.87 -3.97
CA ASP A 107 41.66 25.80 -4.21
C ASP A 107 42.35 24.47 -4.51
N VAL A 108 41.90 23.40 -3.85
CA VAL A 108 42.32 22.03 -4.16
C VAL A 108 41.56 21.56 -5.39
N LEU A 109 42.29 21.37 -6.49
CA LEU A 109 41.77 20.94 -7.79
C LEU A 109 41.55 19.43 -7.85
N ALA A 110 42.42 18.66 -7.19
CA ALA A 110 42.32 17.21 -7.03
C ALA A 110 43.17 16.76 -5.83
N GLN A 111 42.86 15.58 -5.27
CA GLN A 111 43.67 14.92 -4.24
C GLN A 111 43.69 13.42 -4.48
N GLY A 112 44.73 12.73 -4.01
CA GLY A 112 44.85 11.28 -4.23
C GLY A 112 46.11 10.69 -3.61
N THR A 113 46.39 9.45 -3.97
CA THR A 113 47.58 8.70 -3.54
C THR A 113 48.33 8.12 -4.74
N GLY A 114 49.66 8.10 -4.70
CA GLY A 114 50.47 7.52 -5.77
C GLY A 114 50.55 8.36 -7.05
N ALA A 115 51.42 7.96 -7.98
CA ALA A 115 51.55 8.59 -9.29
C ALA A 115 50.50 8.05 -10.30
N GLY A 116 50.16 8.84 -11.30
CA GLY A 116 49.17 8.44 -12.32
C GLY A 116 48.55 9.59 -13.08
N ILE A 117 47.51 9.27 -13.85
CA ILE A 117 46.69 10.25 -14.58
C ILE A 117 45.64 10.82 -13.63
N ILE A 118 45.55 12.14 -13.58
CA ILE A 118 44.68 12.90 -12.69
C ILE A 118 43.82 13.82 -13.53
N ASN A 119 42.50 13.69 -13.43
CA ASN A 119 41.55 14.57 -14.12
C ASN A 119 40.90 15.52 -13.10
N PHE A 120 40.70 16.78 -13.48
CA PHE A 120 40.03 17.78 -12.66
C PHE A 120 39.29 18.80 -13.52
N ALA A 121 38.39 19.58 -12.90
CA ALA A 121 37.64 20.62 -13.61
C ALA A 121 38.59 21.60 -14.31
N SER A 122 38.31 21.91 -15.58
CA SER A 122 39.13 22.84 -16.38
C SER A 122 39.27 24.18 -15.68
N VAL A 123 40.50 24.61 -15.40
CA VAL A 123 40.81 25.85 -14.69
C VAL A 123 41.86 26.64 -15.47
N SER A 124 41.63 27.95 -15.58
CA SER A 124 42.62 28.90 -16.12
C SER A 124 43.45 29.46 -14.96
N LEU A 125 44.75 29.16 -14.96
CA LEU A 125 45.68 29.58 -13.92
C LEU A 125 47.06 29.88 -14.51
N THR A 126 47.89 30.68 -13.83
CA THR A 126 49.29 30.90 -14.26
C THR A 126 50.26 29.95 -13.57
N LYS A 127 49.80 29.16 -12.58
CA LYS A 127 50.64 28.27 -11.79
C LYS A 127 49.81 27.22 -11.03
N ILE A 128 50.16 25.94 -11.19
CA ILE A 128 49.55 24.80 -10.49
C ILE A 128 50.62 24.12 -9.62
N ASN A 129 50.25 23.80 -8.38
CA ASN A 129 51.12 23.12 -7.43
C ASN A 129 50.73 21.64 -7.36
N PHE A 130 51.72 20.74 -7.36
CA PHE A 130 51.61 19.38 -6.88
C PHE A 130 52.28 19.29 -5.51
N GLU A 131 51.48 19.06 -4.48
CA GLU A 131 51.88 19.05 -3.07
C GLU A 131 51.81 17.63 -2.54
N ILE A 132 52.98 17.04 -2.26
CA ILE A 132 53.11 15.72 -1.66
C ILE A 132 52.96 15.88 -0.15
N LEU A 133 51.90 15.31 0.41
CA LEU A 133 51.53 15.36 1.82
C LEU A 133 52.10 14.18 2.61
N SER A 134 52.28 13.02 1.97
CA SER A 134 52.97 11.86 2.54
C SER A 134 53.73 11.06 1.47
N SER A 135 54.74 10.29 1.88
CA SER A 135 55.48 9.36 1.01
C SER A 135 56.14 8.25 1.84
N SER A 136 56.41 7.09 1.23
CA SER A 136 57.11 5.96 1.87
C SER A 136 58.64 6.08 1.86
N GLY A 137 59.17 7.11 1.18
CA GLY A 137 60.59 7.45 1.05
C GLY A 137 60.73 8.76 0.28
N THR A 138 61.93 9.34 0.15
CA THR A 138 62.09 10.61 -0.58
C THR A 138 61.59 10.48 -2.02
N PRO A 139 60.53 11.21 -2.41
CA PRO A 139 59.90 11.01 -3.71
C PRO A 139 60.77 11.57 -4.84
N ALA A 140 60.69 10.98 -6.02
CA ALA A 140 61.35 11.45 -7.24
C ALA A 140 60.31 11.55 -8.36
N VAL A 141 59.91 12.78 -8.70
CA VAL A 141 58.97 13.06 -9.79
C VAL A 141 59.79 13.26 -11.06
N ALA A 142 59.66 12.34 -12.01
CA ALA A 142 60.26 12.47 -13.34
C ALA A 142 59.47 13.48 -14.17
N GLU A 143 58.14 13.38 -14.20
CA GLU A 143 57.29 14.28 -14.98
C GLU A 143 56.08 14.74 -14.19
N PHE A 144 55.74 16.03 -14.33
CA PHE A 144 54.46 16.63 -13.95
C PHE A 144 53.85 17.26 -15.20
N GLU A 145 53.30 16.39 -16.04
CA GLU A 145 52.70 16.77 -17.31
C GLU A 145 51.31 17.37 -17.05
N THR A 146 50.97 18.43 -17.77
CA THR A 146 49.64 19.05 -17.69
C THR A 146 49.08 19.15 -19.10
N TYR A 147 47.79 18.94 -19.22
CA TYR A 147 47.12 18.99 -20.50
C TYR A 147 45.92 19.92 -20.40
N ALA A 148 45.72 20.71 -21.46
CA ALA A 148 44.39 21.15 -21.77
C ALA A 148 43.68 19.89 -22.21
N GLY A 149 42.83 19.34 -21.34
CA GLY A 149 41.85 18.40 -21.83
C GLY A 149 41.12 19.04 -22.99
N SER A 150 40.55 18.21 -23.86
CA SER A 150 39.45 18.68 -24.68
C SER A 150 38.35 19.17 -23.73
N SER A 151 38.43 20.43 -23.31
CA SER A 151 37.25 21.19 -23.01
C SER A 151 36.58 21.47 -24.34
N THR A 152 35.96 20.43 -24.90
CA THR A 152 34.52 20.67 -24.96
C THR A 152 34.13 20.71 -23.49
N PRO A 153 33.78 21.87 -22.89
CA PRO A 153 32.87 21.78 -21.76
C PRO A 153 31.85 20.75 -22.19
N VAL A 154 31.66 19.71 -21.38
CA VAL A 154 30.56 18.79 -21.61
C VAL A 154 29.37 19.73 -21.72
N THR A 155 28.94 20.00 -22.95
CA THR A 155 27.91 20.98 -23.25
C THR A 155 26.66 20.15 -23.11
N GLY A 156 26.44 19.81 -21.84
CA GLY A 156 25.34 19.04 -21.35
C GLY A 156 24.17 19.98 -21.34
N ASN A 157 23.23 19.75 -22.26
CA ASN A 157 21.96 20.43 -22.17
C ASN A 157 20.94 19.43 -21.63
N VAL A 158 20.18 19.87 -20.64
CA VAL A 158 19.04 19.14 -20.11
C VAL A 158 17.80 19.97 -20.46
N ASN A 159 17.08 19.57 -21.49
CA ASN A 159 15.83 20.24 -21.83
C ASN A 159 14.69 19.49 -21.19
N LEU A 160 14.06 20.09 -20.19
CA LEU A 160 12.86 19.58 -19.55
C LEU A 160 11.63 20.09 -20.31
N ALA A 161 10.72 19.17 -20.61
CA ALA A 161 9.36 19.43 -21.04
C ALA A 161 8.38 18.80 -20.04
N VAL A 162 7.42 19.58 -19.58
CA VAL A 162 6.35 19.15 -18.70
C VAL A 162 5.06 19.13 -19.52
N THR A 163 4.37 17.99 -19.50
CA THR A 163 3.04 17.83 -20.06
C THR A 163 2.09 17.43 -18.95
N VAL A 164 0.88 17.95 -18.95
CA VAL A 164 -0.13 17.62 -17.95
C VAL A 164 -1.09 16.58 -18.52
N ALA A 165 -1.30 15.49 -17.78
CA ALA A 165 -2.31 14.48 -18.06
C ALA A 165 -3.08 14.23 -16.76
N GLY A 166 -4.34 14.67 -16.67
CA GLY A 166 -5.08 14.65 -15.41
C GLY A 166 -4.46 15.60 -14.38
N ASN A 167 -4.18 15.09 -13.18
CA ASN A 167 -3.47 15.77 -12.08
C ASN A 167 -1.98 15.41 -12.04
N ASP A 168 -1.47 14.81 -13.10
CA ASP A 168 -0.10 14.36 -13.16
C ASP A 168 0.70 15.30 -14.07
N ALA A 169 1.88 15.71 -13.60
CA ALA A 169 2.87 16.37 -14.43
C ALA A 169 3.80 15.29 -15.01
N SER A 170 3.63 14.96 -16.28
CA SER A 170 4.55 14.12 -17.04
C SER A 170 5.73 14.95 -17.53
N LEU A 171 6.83 14.85 -16.80
CA LEU A 171 8.14 15.38 -17.14
C LEU A 171 8.81 14.43 -18.14
N ALA A 172 9.32 14.96 -19.23
CA ALA A 172 10.28 14.30 -20.11
C ALA A 172 11.45 15.24 -20.30
N TRP A 173 12.67 14.71 -20.28
CA TRP A 173 13.84 15.53 -20.54
C TRP A 173 14.82 14.82 -21.46
N ASP A 174 15.52 15.61 -22.25
CA ASP A 174 16.62 15.12 -23.06
C ASP A 174 17.94 15.60 -22.47
N ALA A 175 18.79 14.65 -22.09
CA ALA A 175 20.15 14.89 -21.64
C ALA A 175 21.10 14.68 -22.83
N SER A 176 21.49 15.75 -23.50
CA SER A 176 22.40 15.69 -24.66
C SER A 176 23.83 15.88 -24.21
N ASN A 177 24.74 15.00 -24.64
CA ASN A 177 26.16 15.02 -24.27
C ASN A 177 26.40 14.91 -22.76
N ILE A 178 25.64 14.10 -22.02
CA ILE A 178 25.88 13.85 -20.58
C ILE A 178 25.90 12.34 -20.35
N ASP A 179 27.02 11.81 -19.83
CA ASP A 179 27.08 10.44 -19.33
C ASP A 179 26.46 10.40 -17.93
N VAL A 180 25.14 10.16 -17.84
CA VAL A 180 24.35 10.28 -16.60
C VAL A 180 24.76 9.21 -15.57
N ALA A 181 25.21 9.64 -14.38
CA ALA A 181 25.38 8.76 -13.22
C ALA A 181 24.09 8.63 -12.42
N TYR A 182 23.47 9.76 -12.09
CA TYR A 182 22.17 9.83 -11.45
C TYR A 182 21.57 11.22 -11.67
N GLN A 183 20.26 11.33 -11.46
CA GLN A 183 19.52 12.55 -11.75
C GLN A 183 18.33 12.67 -10.81
N SER A 184 18.07 13.88 -10.34
CA SER A 184 17.06 14.20 -9.34
C SER A 184 16.04 15.19 -9.90
N ILE A 185 14.83 15.14 -9.37
CA ILE A 185 13.73 16.03 -9.78
C ILE A 185 13.39 16.93 -8.60
N TYR A 186 13.26 18.20 -8.91
CA TYR A 186 12.90 19.24 -7.97
C TYR A 186 11.59 19.87 -8.41
N ARG A 187 10.77 20.25 -7.43
CA ARG A 187 9.50 20.94 -7.59
C ARG A 187 9.40 22.12 -6.63
N ASP A 188 8.71 23.15 -7.06
CA ASP A 188 8.24 24.23 -6.20
C ASP A 188 6.89 24.76 -6.68
N THR A 189 6.23 25.60 -5.89
CA THR A 189 4.99 26.30 -6.26
C THR A 189 5.23 27.72 -6.77
N ASP A 190 6.51 28.11 -6.88
CA ASP A 190 6.95 29.37 -7.49
C ASP A 190 8.17 29.13 -8.40
N PRO A 191 8.47 30.03 -9.36
CA PRO A 191 9.53 29.80 -10.36
C PRO A 191 10.96 30.00 -9.83
N ASN A 192 11.19 30.20 -8.52
CA ASN A 192 12.50 30.46 -7.94
C ASN A 192 13.29 29.16 -7.68
N PRO A 193 14.42 28.93 -8.38
CA PRO A 193 15.20 27.70 -8.23
C PRO A 193 15.97 27.59 -6.89
N GLN A 194 16.02 28.63 -6.06
CA GLN A 194 16.71 28.60 -4.76
C GLN A 194 15.88 28.01 -3.61
N GLY A 195 14.54 27.92 -3.76
CA GLY A 195 13.61 27.36 -2.76
C GLY A 195 13.17 25.92 -3.02
N ARG A 196 13.47 25.41 -4.23
CA ARG A 196 12.92 24.15 -4.76
C ARG A 196 13.16 22.94 -3.86
N THR A 197 12.11 22.16 -3.66
CA THR A 197 12.13 20.92 -2.88
C THR A 197 12.43 19.75 -3.80
N ARG A 198 13.32 18.85 -3.38
CA ARG A 198 13.60 17.63 -4.14
C ARG A 198 12.45 16.64 -3.95
N ILE A 199 11.79 16.26 -5.02
CA ILE A 199 10.67 15.31 -5.00
C ILE A 199 11.07 13.91 -5.48
N VAL A 200 12.17 13.81 -6.24
CA VAL A 200 12.76 12.52 -6.62
C VAL A 200 14.27 12.60 -6.43
N ALA A 201 14.81 11.71 -5.61
CA ALA A 201 16.24 11.69 -5.29
C ALA A 201 17.09 11.10 -6.43
N SER A 202 16.61 10.04 -7.10
CA SER A 202 17.31 9.40 -8.22
C SER A 202 16.32 8.68 -9.13
N ILE A 203 16.39 8.93 -10.44
CA ILE A 203 15.54 8.25 -11.44
C ILE A 203 16.35 7.70 -12.61
N SER A 204 16.07 6.46 -13.01
CA SER A 204 16.59 5.86 -14.25
C SER A 204 15.65 6.15 -15.42
N GLY A 205 16.19 6.59 -16.55
CA GLY A 205 15.40 6.94 -17.73
C GLY A 205 15.50 8.44 -18.02
N ASN A 206 14.54 9.02 -18.72
CA ASN A 206 14.54 10.43 -19.06
C ASN A 206 13.13 11.01 -19.05
N SER A 207 12.27 10.41 -18.23
CA SER A 207 10.89 10.79 -18.01
C SER A 207 10.50 10.46 -16.57
N TYR A 208 9.57 11.24 -16.02
CA TYR A 208 8.98 11.06 -14.71
C TYR A 208 7.57 11.62 -14.72
N THR A 209 6.68 10.99 -13.99
CA THR A 209 5.35 11.52 -13.79
C THR A 209 5.21 11.88 -12.31
N ASP A 210 5.06 13.16 -12.02
CA ASP A 210 4.70 13.64 -10.68
C ASP A 210 3.19 13.55 -10.55
N ASN A 211 2.75 12.47 -9.93
CA ASN A 211 1.33 12.15 -9.88
C ASN A 211 0.63 12.92 -8.76
N ASP A 212 -0.70 12.98 -8.83
CA ASP A 212 -1.51 13.37 -7.69
C ASP A 212 -1.38 14.82 -7.22
N LEU A 213 -0.99 15.73 -8.11
CA LEU A 213 -0.83 17.14 -7.78
C LEU A 213 -2.19 17.78 -7.48
N ALA A 214 -2.22 18.64 -6.45
CA ALA A 214 -3.39 19.45 -6.16
C ALA A 214 -3.56 20.55 -7.23
N ASP A 215 -4.71 21.24 -7.23
CA ASP A 215 -4.88 22.41 -8.10
C ASP A 215 -3.80 23.46 -7.80
N GLY A 216 -3.08 23.87 -8.83
CA GLY A 216 -1.98 24.81 -8.67
C GLY A 216 -1.03 24.84 -9.85
N THR A 217 -0.10 25.79 -9.81
CA THR A 217 1.03 25.83 -10.73
C THR A 217 2.25 25.28 -10.02
N TYR A 218 2.88 24.28 -10.61
CA TYR A 218 4.08 23.63 -10.12
C TYR A 218 5.21 23.87 -11.09
N TYR A 219 6.38 24.27 -10.60
CA TYR A 219 7.57 24.48 -11.41
C TYR A 219 8.54 23.33 -11.16
N TYR A 220 9.11 22.78 -12.23
CA TYR A 220 9.99 21.62 -12.18
C TYR A 220 11.39 21.90 -12.68
N TRP A 221 12.34 21.16 -12.13
CA TRP A 221 13.73 21.11 -12.60
C TRP A 221 14.31 19.71 -12.49
N ILE A 222 15.13 19.35 -13.47
CA ILE A 222 16.00 18.17 -13.41
C ILE A 222 17.41 18.62 -13.05
N LYS A 223 18.02 17.92 -12.10
CA LYS A 223 19.46 18.03 -11.82
C LYS A 223 20.11 16.71 -12.19
N ILE A 224 20.98 16.71 -13.19
CA ILE A 224 21.74 15.54 -13.62
C ILE A 224 23.16 15.66 -13.08
N THR A 225 23.66 14.57 -12.50
CA THR A 225 25.07 14.39 -12.19
C THR A 225 25.68 13.38 -13.16
N GLY A 226 26.73 13.79 -13.87
CA GLY A 226 27.48 12.92 -14.78
C GLY A 226 28.33 11.90 -14.02
N THR A 227 28.76 10.83 -14.70
CA THR A 227 29.71 9.83 -14.17
C THR A 227 31.09 10.41 -13.87
N ASP A 228 31.39 11.57 -14.44
CA ASP A 228 32.57 12.39 -14.17
C ASP A 228 32.37 13.38 -13.00
N GLY A 229 31.19 13.38 -12.37
CA GLY A 229 30.83 14.28 -11.26
C GLY A 229 30.33 15.67 -11.69
N SER A 230 30.26 15.97 -12.99
CA SER A 230 29.71 17.25 -13.49
C SER A 230 28.21 17.37 -13.19
N VAL A 231 27.71 18.59 -12.96
CA VAL A 231 26.30 18.84 -12.60
C VAL A 231 25.63 19.73 -13.64
N PHE A 232 24.52 19.26 -14.19
CA PHE A 232 23.70 19.99 -15.16
C PHE A 232 22.30 20.21 -14.58
N ASN A 233 21.75 21.40 -14.73
CA ASN A 233 20.35 21.69 -14.38
C ASN A 233 19.56 21.93 -15.67
N SER A 234 18.30 21.50 -15.70
CA SER A 234 17.42 21.80 -16.81
C SER A 234 16.93 23.26 -16.81
N ASN A 235 16.27 23.66 -17.89
CA ASN A 235 15.31 24.76 -17.83
C ASN A 235 14.23 24.48 -16.77
N ALA A 236 13.61 25.55 -16.27
CA ALA A 236 12.33 25.44 -15.58
C ALA A 236 11.25 25.13 -16.61
N ASP A 237 10.29 24.29 -16.25
CA ASP A 237 9.03 24.15 -16.96
C ASP A 237 7.92 23.92 -15.94
N ASP A 238 6.69 24.34 -16.26
CA ASP A 238 5.59 24.34 -15.31
C ASP A 238 4.45 23.40 -15.68
N ALA A 239 3.84 22.79 -14.66
CA ALA A 239 2.56 22.12 -14.75
C ALA A 239 1.49 23.02 -14.13
N VAL A 240 0.54 23.47 -14.94
CA VAL A 240 -0.70 24.04 -14.43
C VAL A 240 -1.69 22.90 -14.26
N ILE A 241 -1.83 22.46 -13.01
CA ILE A 241 -2.78 21.42 -12.63
C ILE A 241 -4.11 22.10 -12.37
N SER A 242 -5.09 21.78 -13.21
CA SER A 242 -6.47 22.18 -13.06
C SER A 242 -7.32 20.92 -13.14
N THR A 243 -7.90 20.53 -12.01
CA THR A 243 -8.54 19.23 -11.85
C THR A 243 -9.84 19.08 -12.64
N SER A 244 -10.41 20.11 -13.28
CA SER A 244 -11.67 19.97 -14.02
C SER A 244 -11.50 19.11 -15.28
N THR A 245 -11.82 17.82 -15.15
CA THR A 245 -11.84 16.83 -16.24
C THR A 245 -13.26 16.70 -16.79
N THR A 246 -13.39 16.60 -18.12
CA THR A 246 -14.63 16.26 -18.81
C THR A 246 -14.47 14.91 -19.50
N LEU A 247 -15.18 13.90 -19.02
CA LEU A 247 -15.16 12.51 -19.48
C LEU A 247 -16.43 12.21 -20.27
N VAL A 248 -16.32 11.98 -21.58
CA VAL A 248 -17.48 11.63 -22.42
C VAL A 248 -17.57 10.11 -22.58
N LEU A 249 -18.58 9.51 -21.97
CA LEU A 249 -18.88 8.08 -22.06
C LEU A 249 -19.98 7.85 -23.10
N GLN A 250 -19.64 7.10 -24.14
CA GLN A 250 -20.54 6.63 -25.21
C GLN A 250 -20.72 5.12 -25.06
N GLU A 251 -21.31 4.43 -26.04
CA GLU A 251 -21.53 2.98 -26.11
C GLU A 251 -20.24 2.13 -26.31
N SER A 252 -19.12 2.57 -25.72
CA SER A 252 -17.85 1.84 -25.70
C SER A 252 -17.14 2.02 -24.35
N ASP A 253 -16.24 2.99 -24.24
CA ASP A 253 -15.40 3.19 -23.05
C ASP A 253 -16.24 3.65 -21.86
N GLY A 254 -16.18 2.88 -20.76
CA GLY A 254 -16.92 3.14 -19.53
C GLY A 254 -18.41 2.85 -19.62
N PHE A 255 -18.93 2.39 -20.77
CA PHE A 255 -20.28 1.83 -20.86
C PHE A 255 -20.23 0.32 -20.62
N CYS A 256 -21.07 -0.14 -19.69
CA CYS A 256 -20.93 -1.48 -19.16
C CYS A 256 -22.22 -2.30 -19.24
N GLY A 257 -23.26 -1.79 -19.88
CA GLY A 257 -24.48 -2.56 -20.15
C GLY A 257 -25.75 -1.73 -20.22
N VAL A 258 -26.72 -2.27 -20.95
CA VAL A 258 -28.10 -1.76 -21.06
C VAL A 258 -29.07 -2.93 -20.99
N ASP A 259 -30.18 -2.74 -20.29
CA ASP A 259 -31.37 -3.60 -20.38
C ASP A 259 -32.15 -3.22 -21.65
N GLY A 260 -31.64 -3.64 -22.82
CA GLY A 260 -32.18 -3.28 -24.12
C GLY A 260 -31.15 -3.46 -25.25
N THR A 261 -31.08 -2.50 -26.16
CA THR A 261 -30.24 -2.55 -27.37
C THR A 261 -29.46 -1.26 -27.60
N ILE A 262 -28.40 -1.35 -28.39
CA ILE A 262 -27.76 -0.17 -28.99
C ILE A 262 -28.28 -0.06 -30.43
N ASP A 263 -29.03 1.01 -30.69
CA ASP A 263 -29.67 1.27 -31.99
C ASP A 263 -28.95 2.38 -32.76
N ASN A 264 -29.21 2.47 -34.07
CA ASN A 264 -28.63 3.49 -34.95
C ASN A 264 -29.63 4.02 -36.00
N ASN A 265 -30.93 3.78 -35.78
CA ASN A 265 -32.00 4.04 -36.73
C ASN A 265 -32.58 5.48 -36.67
N HIS A 266 -31.99 6.38 -35.86
CA HIS A 266 -32.32 7.79 -35.77
C HIS A 266 -31.07 8.65 -35.92
N ALA A 267 -31.13 9.76 -36.65
CA ALA A 267 -29.96 10.60 -36.89
C ALA A 267 -29.65 11.57 -35.73
N GLY A 268 -28.39 12.01 -35.62
CA GLY A 268 -27.97 13.09 -34.71
C GLY A 268 -27.30 12.67 -33.39
N TYR A 269 -27.17 11.36 -33.15
CA TYR A 269 -26.34 10.78 -32.09
C TYR A 269 -24.84 10.89 -32.44
N SER A 270 -24.00 10.63 -31.47
CA SER A 270 -22.54 10.58 -31.53
C SER A 270 -22.04 9.14 -31.32
N GLY A 271 -20.84 8.80 -31.78
CA GLY A 271 -20.37 7.41 -31.72
C GLY A 271 -21.02 6.49 -32.77
N SER A 272 -21.18 5.23 -32.42
CA SER A 272 -21.66 4.11 -33.24
C SER A 272 -23.17 3.87 -33.14
N GLY A 273 -23.83 4.39 -32.11
CA GLY A 273 -25.27 4.25 -31.90
C GLY A 273 -25.79 5.10 -30.74
N PHE A 274 -26.97 4.76 -30.25
CA PHE A 274 -27.52 5.28 -29.00
C PHE A 274 -28.17 4.13 -28.23
N ILE A 275 -28.23 4.29 -26.91
CA ILE A 275 -28.83 3.34 -25.99
C ILE A 275 -30.35 3.42 -26.07
N ASN A 276 -30.98 2.29 -26.32
CA ASN A 276 -32.42 2.11 -26.34
C ASN A 276 -32.81 1.00 -25.36
N THR A 277 -33.31 1.37 -24.18
CA THR A 277 -33.75 0.41 -23.17
C THR A 277 -35.08 -0.24 -23.54
N ASP A 278 -35.34 -1.42 -22.99
CA ASP A 278 -36.67 -2.03 -23.00
C ASP A 278 -37.72 -1.10 -22.36
N ASN A 279 -38.94 -1.11 -22.91
CA ASN A 279 -40.06 -0.33 -22.38
C ASN A 279 -40.67 -1.00 -21.14
N VAL A 280 -39.95 -0.95 -20.02
CA VAL A 280 -40.39 -1.45 -18.72
C VAL A 280 -39.81 -0.58 -17.60
N THR A 281 -40.56 -0.42 -16.50
CA THR A 281 -40.04 0.24 -15.30
C THR A 281 -38.86 -0.55 -14.76
N GLY A 282 -37.76 0.12 -14.44
CA GLY A 282 -36.54 -0.50 -13.93
C GLY A 282 -35.50 -0.89 -14.98
N ALA A 283 -35.83 -0.81 -16.29
CA ALA A 283 -34.82 -0.98 -17.34
C ALA A 283 -33.74 0.10 -17.20
N ALA A 284 -32.46 -0.30 -17.29
CA ALA A 284 -31.36 0.57 -16.98
C ALA A 284 -30.27 0.65 -18.07
N ALA A 285 -29.54 1.75 -18.06
CA ALA A 285 -28.29 1.94 -18.79
C ALA A 285 -27.19 2.25 -17.79
N SER A 286 -26.04 1.61 -17.91
CA SER A 286 -25.05 1.62 -16.83
C SER A 286 -23.64 1.95 -17.32
N TYR A 287 -23.02 2.94 -16.68
CA TYR A 287 -21.67 3.45 -16.94
C TYR A 287 -20.74 3.27 -15.73
N SER A 288 -19.44 3.44 -15.91
CA SER A 288 -18.43 3.39 -14.84
C SER A 288 -17.46 4.55 -14.96
N ILE A 289 -17.21 5.22 -13.84
CA ILE A 289 -16.28 6.34 -13.70
C ILE A 289 -15.37 6.04 -12.52
N ASP A 290 -14.07 5.99 -12.73
CA ASP A 290 -13.13 5.96 -11.60
C ASP A 290 -12.84 7.40 -11.17
N ALA A 291 -12.95 7.65 -9.87
CA ALA A 291 -12.68 8.95 -9.26
C ALA A 291 -11.65 8.76 -8.16
N ASP A 292 -10.52 9.44 -8.24
CA ASP A 292 -9.42 9.16 -7.30
C ASP A 292 -9.75 9.47 -5.82
N TYR A 293 -10.72 10.36 -5.57
CA TYR A 293 -11.23 10.65 -4.23
C TYR A 293 -12.72 10.98 -4.27
N ALA A 294 -13.39 10.88 -3.12
CA ALA A 294 -14.82 11.15 -3.03
C ALA A 294 -15.16 12.63 -3.27
N HIS A 295 -16.01 12.92 -4.26
CA HIS A 295 -16.45 14.28 -4.61
C HIS A 295 -17.72 14.25 -5.46
N SER A 296 -18.32 15.42 -5.71
CA SER A 296 -19.49 15.52 -6.61
C SER A 296 -19.05 15.85 -8.04
N ALA A 297 -19.45 15.05 -9.02
CA ALA A 297 -19.25 15.29 -10.44
C ALA A 297 -20.58 15.73 -11.09
N LEU A 298 -20.51 16.62 -12.08
CA LEU A 298 -21.67 16.98 -12.89
C LEU A 298 -21.76 16.04 -14.10
N VAL A 299 -22.87 15.32 -14.25
CA VAL A 299 -23.09 14.40 -15.35
C VAL A 299 -24.13 14.97 -16.31
N ASP A 300 -23.70 15.31 -17.52
CA ASP A 300 -24.51 15.76 -18.64
C ASP A 300 -24.93 14.59 -19.51
N ILE A 301 -26.22 14.25 -19.51
CA ILE A 301 -26.78 13.12 -20.24
C ILE A 301 -27.43 13.65 -21.51
N ARG A 302 -26.90 13.28 -22.68
CA ARG A 302 -27.44 13.65 -23.99
C ARG A 302 -28.51 12.64 -24.41
N TYR A 303 -29.72 13.11 -24.67
CA TYR A 303 -30.89 12.26 -24.91
C TYR A 303 -31.83 12.81 -25.99
N ALA A 304 -32.63 11.92 -26.58
CA ALA A 304 -33.74 12.24 -27.47
C ALA A 304 -35.02 11.50 -27.06
N SER A 305 -36.15 12.20 -27.09
CA SER A 305 -37.45 11.65 -26.70
C SER A 305 -38.64 12.40 -27.28
N THR A 306 -39.72 11.71 -27.62
CA THR A 306 -41.00 12.36 -28.02
C THR A 306 -41.89 12.73 -26.84
N THR A 307 -41.68 12.12 -25.67
CA THR A 307 -42.46 12.35 -24.43
C THR A 307 -41.53 12.48 -23.22
N SER A 308 -42.02 12.99 -22.10
CA SER A 308 -41.21 12.99 -20.87
C SER A 308 -40.96 11.56 -20.38
N ARG A 309 -39.73 11.24 -20.01
CA ARG A 309 -39.29 9.91 -19.54
C ARG A 309 -38.31 10.07 -18.37
N PRO A 310 -38.77 10.18 -17.11
CA PRO A 310 -37.85 10.39 -15.98
C PRO A 310 -37.04 9.13 -15.65
N ALA A 311 -35.85 9.34 -15.09
CA ALA A 311 -34.95 8.28 -14.63
C ALA A 311 -34.41 8.56 -13.24
N ALA A 312 -34.26 7.50 -12.42
CA ALA A 312 -33.42 7.55 -11.23
C ALA A 312 -31.95 7.41 -11.65
N ILE A 313 -31.07 8.18 -11.03
CA ILE A 313 -29.63 8.09 -11.21
C ILE A 313 -29.07 7.38 -9.98
N GLU A 314 -28.51 6.20 -10.17
CA GLU A 314 -27.83 5.44 -9.12
C GLU A 314 -26.32 5.58 -9.26
N VAL A 315 -25.60 5.75 -8.15
CA VAL A 315 -24.15 5.59 -8.05
C VAL A 315 -23.85 4.48 -7.05
N ASN A 316 -23.09 3.46 -7.45
CA ASN A 316 -22.72 2.31 -6.61
C ASN A 316 -23.94 1.62 -5.95
N GLY A 317 -25.04 1.52 -6.70
CA GLY A 317 -26.30 0.93 -6.23
C GLY A 317 -27.18 1.86 -5.38
N THR A 318 -26.76 3.12 -5.19
CA THR A 318 -27.49 4.13 -4.40
C THR A 318 -28.11 5.16 -5.33
N VAL A 319 -29.43 5.39 -5.29
CA VAL A 319 -30.11 6.48 -6.01
C VAL A 319 -29.66 7.83 -5.43
N VAL A 320 -28.94 8.61 -6.23
CA VAL A 320 -28.37 9.91 -5.83
C VAL A 320 -29.16 11.09 -6.35
N ALA A 321 -29.89 10.94 -7.46
CA ALA A 321 -30.64 12.01 -8.10
C ALA A 321 -31.73 11.48 -9.04
N ASN A 322 -32.59 12.37 -9.55
CA ASN A 322 -33.49 12.09 -10.67
C ASN A 322 -33.11 12.95 -11.86
N ALA A 323 -33.12 12.36 -13.06
CA ALA A 323 -33.01 13.08 -14.33
C ALA A 323 -34.40 13.21 -14.96
N TYR A 324 -34.78 14.43 -15.35
CA TYR A 324 -36.09 14.72 -15.94
C TYR A 324 -35.97 14.94 -17.45
N PHE A 325 -35.88 13.84 -18.18
CA PHE A 325 -35.79 13.90 -19.64
C PHE A 325 -37.12 14.35 -20.26
N ASN A 326 -37.24 15.63 -20.57
CA ASN A 326 -38.42 16.23 -21.18
C ASN A 326 -38.56 15.84 -22.67
N GLY A 327 -39.78 15.89 -23.20
CA GLY A 327 -39.99 15.63 -24.63
C GLY A 327 -39.22 16.63 -25.50
N THR A 328 -38.24 16.14 -26.24
CA THR A 328 -37.44 16.92 -27.23
C THR A 328 -38.21 17.21 -28.53
N GLY A 329 -39.37 16.55 -28.73
CA GLY A 329 -40.27 16.74 -29.87
C GLY A 329 -40.08 15.72 -31.01
N ALA A 330 -38.88 15.18 -31.21
CA ALA A 330 -38.60 14.13 -32.20
C ALA A 330 -37.39 13.28 -31.78
N TRP A 331 -37.34 12.02 -32.22
CA TRP A 331 -36.21 11.10 -31.94
C TRP A 331 -34.89 11.48 -32.61
N THR A 332 -34.90 12.49 -33.49
CA THR A 332 -33.71 13.07 -34.13
C THR A 332 -33.29 14.41 -33.54
N THR A 333 -33.98 14.86 -32.48
CA THR A 333 -33.70 16.11 -31.78
C THR A 333 -33.14 15.79 -30.40
N TRP A 334 -31.90 16.18 -30.15
CA TRP A 334 -31.15 15.80 -28.95
C TRP A 334 -31.02 17.00 -27.99
N SER A 335 -31.20 16.76 -26.70
CA SER A 335 -31.00 17.72 -25.61
C SER A 335 -30.08 17.13 -24.55
N ASN A 336 -29.59 17.97 -23.63
CA ASN A 336 -28.85 17.51 -22.47
C ASN A 336 -29.69 17.68 -21.20
N GLU A 337 -29.49 16.79 -20.23
CA GLU A 337 -29.96 16.91 -18.86
C GLU A 337 -28.75 16.76 -17.93
N SER A 338 -28.48 17.79 -17.12
CA SER A 338 -27.32 17.83 -16.22
C SER A 338 -27.73 17.40 -14.81
N VAL A 339 -26.98 16.48 -14.22
CA VAL A 339 -27.24 15.96 -12.88
C VAL A 339 -25.95 15.88 -12.08
N ALA A 340 -25.90 16.50 -10.91
CA ALA A 340 -24.77 16.31 -9.99
C ALA A 340 -24.86 14.93 -9.31
N VAL A 341 -23.79 14.16 -9.36
CA VAL A 341 -23.69 12.81 -8.77
C VAL A 341 -22.50 12.75 -7.80
N PRO A 342 -22.69 12.30 -6.55
CA PRO A 342 -21.59 12.04 -5.63
C PRO A 342 -20.87 10.76 -6.04
N LEU A 343 -19.56 10.86 -6.17
CA LEU A 343 -18.64 9.76 -6.43
C LEU A 343 -17.84 9.48 -5.16
N GLN A 344 -17.48 8.21 -4.96
CA GLN A 344 -16.53 7.76 -3.95
C GLN A 344 -15.12 7.67 -4.55
N ALA A 345 -14.10 7.53 -3.72
CA ALA A 345 -12.77 7.18 -4.19
C ALA A 345 -12.78 5.79 -4.86
N GLY A 346 -12.12 5.64 -6.00
CA GLY A 346 -12.09 4.44 -6.84
C GLY A 346 -13.23 4.36 -7.86
N ASN A 347 -13.47 3.15 -8.37
CA ASN A 347 -14.44 2.90 -9.44
C ASN A 347 -15.90 3.10 -8.97
N ASN A 348 -16.63 3.98 -9.65
CA ASN A 348 -18.02 4.31 -9.38
C ASN A 348 -18.93 3.86 -10.52
N ARG A 349 -19.92 3.04 -10.20
CA ARG A 349 -20.94 2.56 -11.13
C ARG A 349 -22.11 3.52 -11.21
N ILE A 350 -22.34 4.17 -12.35
CA ILE A 350 -23.49 5.07 -12.57
C ILE A 350 -24.57 4.34 -13.36
N ARG A 351 -25.79 4.20 -12.83
CA ARG A 351 -26.94 3.59 -13.54
C ARG A 351 -28.05 4.62 -13.75
N LEU A 352 -28.52 4.74 -14.98
CA LEU A 352 -29.74 5.44 -15.34
C LEU A 352 -30.89 4.43 -15.31
N VAL A 353 -31.87 4.57 -14.43
CA VAL A 353 -32.93 3.57 -14.21
C VAL A 353 -34.30 4.15 -14.54
N ALA A 354 -35.01 3.55 -15.50
CA ALA A 354 -36.30 4.04 -15.97
C ALA A 354 -37.37 4.00 -14.87
N GLN A 355 -38.04 5.12 -14.64
CA GLN A 355 -39.10 5.21 -13.60
C GLN A 355 -40.51 4.92 -14.13
N THR A 356 -40.65 4.69 -15.43
CA THR A 356 -41.95 4.43 -16.06
C THR A 356 -41.89 3.20 -16.95
N ALA A 357 -43.05 2.62 -17.23
CA ALA A 357 -43.18 1.52 -18.19
C ALA A 357 -42.80 1.91 -19.63
N GLY A 358 -42.49 3.18 -19.88
CA GLY A 358 -41.97 3.65 -21.16
C GLY A 358 -40.47 3.45 -21.34
N GLY A 359 -39.72 2.96 -20.36
CA GLY A 359 -38.24 2.88 -20.44
C GLY A 359 -37.55 4.25 -20.38
N LEU A 360 -36.23 4.27 -20.59
CA LEU A 360 -35.44 5.50 -20.76
C LEU A 360 -35.72 6.16 -22.13
N PRO A 361 -35.46 7.46 -22.30
CA PRO A 361 -35.32 8.02 -23.65
C PRO A 361 -34.11 7.41 -24.36
N ASN A 362 -33.95 7.70 -25.65
CA ASN A 362 -32.73 7.30 -26.35
C ASN A 362 -31.56 8.09 -25.75
N ILE A 363 -30.58 7.41 -25.16
CA ILE A 363 -29.40 8.04 -24.56
C ILE A 363 -28.23 7.93 -25.54
N ASP A 364 -27.68 9.05 -25.93
CA ASP A 364 -26.53 9.11 -26.83
C ASP A 364 -25.21 9.04 -26.06
N SER A 365 -25.02 9.97 -25.10
CA SER A 365 -23.78 10.02 -24.32
C SER A 365 -24.02 10.48 -22.90
N LEU A 366 -23.09 10.12 -22.02
CA LEU A 366 -23.00 10.61 -20.65
C LEU A 366 -21.67 11.32 -20.49
N THR A 367 -21.70 12.63 -20.26
CA THR A 367 -20.49 13.44 -20.07
C THR A 367 -20.34 13.82 -18.61
N ALA A 368 -19.35 13.28 -17.92
CA ALA A 368 -19.06 13.64 -16.54
C ALA A 368 -17.99 14.74 -16.46
N SER A 369 -18.31 15.82 -15.76
CA SER A 369 -17.43 16.96 -15.51
C SER A 369 -17.16 17.07 -14.01
N GLY A 370 -15.92 16.87 -13.59
CA GLY A 370 -15.54 16.82 -12.19
C GLY A 370 -14.03 16.75 -12.00
N SER A 371 -13.58 16.70 -10.76
CA SER A 371 -12.14 16.68 -10.46
C SER A 371 -11.59 15.26 -10.53
N ARG A 372 -10.57 14.99 -11.36
CA ARG A 372 -9.89 13.67 -11.42
C ARG A 372 -10.82 12.49 -11.73
N LEU A 373 -11.50 12.57 -12.87
CA LEU A 373 -12.34 11.49 -13.41
C LEU A 373 -11.63 10.76 -14.54
N VAL A 374 -11.60 9.43 -14.50
CA VAL A 374 -11.18 8.58 -15.62
C VAL A 374 -12.25 7.54 -15.96
N VAL A 375 -12.13 6.92 -17.14
CA VAL A 375 -13.01 5.82 -17.54
C VAL A 375 -12.92 4.71 -16.50
N GLY A 376 -14.04 4.39 -15.85
CA GLY A 376 -14.09 3.32 -14.88
C GLY A 376 -14.10 1.94 -15.53
N ALA A 377 -13.53 0.95 -14.85
CA ALA A 377 -13.52 -0.42 -15.33
C ALA A 377 -14.90 -1.07 -15.16
N CYS A 378 -15.50 -1.50 -16.27
CA CYS A 378 -16.75 -2.27 -16.27
C CYS A 378 -16.62 -3.69 -15.67
N GLY A 379 -15.37 -4.14 -15.46
CA GLY A 379 -15.01 -5.48 -14.98
C GLY A 379 -14.74 -5.60 -13.48
N VAL A 380 -14.93 -4.53 -12.69
CA VAL A 380 -15.02 -4.65 -11.23
C VAL A 380 -16.50 -4.81 -10.88
N THR A 381 -17.02 -6.00 -11.14
CA THR A 381 -17.86 -6.60 -10.11
C THR A 381 -17.05 -6.64 -8.84
N ASP A 382 -17.72 -6.52 -7.72
CA ASP A 382 -17.27 -6.95 -6.41
C ASP A 382 -16.90 -8.47 -6.43
N ASP A 383 -15.94 -8.89 -7.26
CA ASP A 383 -15.54 -10.29 -7.48
C ASP A 383 -14.22 -10.65 -6.76
N THR A 384 -13.66 -9.74 -5.94
CA THR A 384 -12.79 -10.17 -4.82
C THR A 384 -13.62 -10.63 -3.61
N VAL A 385 -14.93 -10.34 -3.61
CA VAL A 385 -15.86 -10.75 -2.57
C VAL A 385 -16.58 -12.03 -3.04
N ARG A 386 -16.00 -13.17 -2.65
CA ARG A 386 -16.53 -14.51 -2.96
C ARG A 386 -18.02 -14.62 -2.62
N ASP A 387 -18.87 -14.83 -3.64
CA ASP A 387 -20.30 -15.13 -3.45
C ASP A 387 -20.45 -16.44 -2.66
N CYS A 388 -21.49 -16.56 -1.84
CA CYS A 388 -21.72 -17.79 -1.08
C CYS A 388 -21.71 -19.04 -1.98
N ASN A 389 -22.20 -18.98 -3.21
CA ASN A 389 -22.22 -20.11 -4.15
C ASN A 389 -20.81 -20.55 -4.60
N ASP A 390 -19.82 -19.67 -4.49
CA ASP A 390 -18.42 -19.93 -4.84
C ASP A 390 -17.63 -20.56 -3.68
N ILE A 391 -18.23 -20.69 -2.48
CA ILE A 391 -17.63 -21.38 -1.34
C ILE A 391 -17.52 -22.88 -1.64
N THR A 392 -16.29 -23.40 -1.57
CA THR A 392 -15.89 -24.80 -1.80
C THR A 392 -15.19 -25.35 -0.56
N GLY A 393 -15.19 -26.68 -0.40
CA GLY A 393 -14.52 -27.35 0.73
C GLY A 393 -15.35 -27.46 2.02
N VAL A 394 -16.62 -27.06 1.99
CA VAL A 394 -17.58 -27.24 3.09
C VAL A 394 -18.75 -28.13 2.64
N PRO A 395 -19.42 -28.86 3.55
CA PRO A 395 -20.64 -29.60 3.21
C PRO A 395 -21.76 -28.67 2.70
N VAL A 396 -22.44 -29.11 1.63
CA VAL A 396 -23.54 -28.37 0.99
C VAL A 396 -24.84 -29.18 1.09
N ILE A 397 -25.89 -28.52 1.57
CA ILE A 397 -27.27 -28.99 1.59
C ILE A 397 -28.07 -28.18 0.57
N THR A 398 -28.91 -28.82 -0.24
CA THR A 398 -29.72 -28.14 -1.27
C THR A 398 -31.21 -28.19 -0.94
N VAL A 399 -31.87 -27.04 -1.08
CA VAL A 399 -33.32 -26.87 -0.90
C VAL A 399 -33.93 -26.39 -2.21
N ALA A 400 -34.97 -27.07 -2.68
CA ALA A 400 -35.75 -26.63 -3.82
C ALA A 400 -37.22 -27.03 -3.66
N LYS A 401 -38.12 -26.04 -3.72
CA LYS A 401 -39.57 -26.24 -3.52
C LYS A 401 -40.20 -27.19 -4.55
N ASP A 402 -39.64 -27.25 -5.75
CA ASP A 402 -40.08 -28.14 -6.84
C ASP A 402 -39.67 -29.62 -6.66
N GLY A 403 -38.95 -29.94 -5.57
CA GLY A 403 -38.46 -31.29 -5.27
C GLY A 403 -37.14 -31.66 -5.93
N SER A 404 -36.48 -30.73 -6.62
CA SER A 404 -35.19 -30.96 -7.29
C SER A 404 -33.96 -30.83 -6.36
N GLY A 405 -34.16 -30.52 -5.08
CA GLY A 405 -33.13 -30.45 -4.03
C GLY A 405 -33.22 -31.64 -3.06
N GLN A 406 -32.29 -31.72 -2.11
CA GLN A 406 -32.34 -32.73 -1.03
C GLN A 406 -33.54 -32.54 -0.10
N PHE A 407 -33.99 -31.29 0.08
CA PHE A 407 -35.17 -30.94 0.84
C PHE A 407 -36.09 -30.02 0.01
N SER A 408 -37.39 -30.07 0.28
CA SER A 408 -38.39 -29.14 -0.28
C SER A 408 -38.82 -28.04 0.71
N SER A 409 -38.31 -28.08 1.95
CA SER A 409 -38.56 -27.12 3.02
C SER A 409 -37.24 -26.65 3.61
N VAL A 410 -37.17 -25.37 3.94
CA VAL A 410 -35.98 -24.75 4.55
C VAL A 410 -35.82 -25.23 6.00
N GLN A 411 -36.90 -25.30 6.78
CA GLN A 411 -36.82 -25.79 8.16
C GLN A 411 -36.36 -27.24 8.23
N ALA A 412 -36.79 -28.09 7.29
CA ALA A 412 -36.34 -29.48 7.23
C ALA A 412 -34.83 -29.60 6.99
N ALA A 413 -34.27 -28.74 6.12
CA ALA A 413 -32.83 -28.68 5.87
C ALA A 413 -32.06 -28.22 7.12
N ILE A 414 -32.52 -27.19 7.82
CA ILE A 414 -31.92 -26.73 9.09
C ILE A 414 -31.95 -27.85 10.13
N ASN A 415 -33.08 -28.53 10.29
CA ASN A 415 -33.25 -29.62 11.26
C ASN A 415 -32.38 -30.86 10.97
N SER A 416 -31.85 -30.99 9.74
CA SER A 416 -30.93 -32.07 9.38
C SER A 416 -29.52 -31.87 9.94
N VAL A 417 -29.18 -30.64 10.38
CA VAL A 417 -27.90 -30.30 11.00
C VAL A 417 -27.97 -30.47 12.52
N SER A 418 -26.90 -30.98 13.11
CA SER A 418 -26.80 -31.17 14.57
C SER A 418 -26.98 -29.87 15.35
N ALA A 419 -27.74 -29.92 16.45
CA ALA A 419 -27.90 -28.81 17.39
C ALA A 419 -26.58 -28.23 17.91
N SER A 420 -25.56 -29.08 18.04
CA SER A 420 -24.22 -28.71 18.51
C SER A 420 -23.19 -28.65 17.37
N ASN A 421 -23.62 -28.24 16.17
CA ASN A 421 -22.74 -28.17 15.00
C ASN A 421 -21.49 -27.32 15.29
N SER A 422 -20.32 -27.79 14.87
CA SER A 422 -19.05 -27.09 15.06
C SER A 422 -18.32 -26.78 13.75
N GLN A 423 -18.88 -27.21 12.61
CA GLN A 423 -18.29 -27.07 11.27
C GLN A 423 -19.12 -26.13 10.40
N PRO A 424 -18.52 -25.31 9.52
CA PRO A 424 -19.27 -24.54 8.53
C PRO A 424 -20.08 -25.46 7.61
N ILE A 425 -21.38 -25.19 7.45
CA ILE A 425 -22.27 -25.91 6.52
C ILE A 425 -23.06 -24.90 5.69
N GLN A 426 -23.15 -25.15 4.39
CA GLN A 426 -23.92 -24.32 3.47
C GLN A 426 -25.29 -24.93 3.17
N ILE A 427 -26.35 -24.12 3.23
CA ILE A 427 -27.71 -24.45 2.77
C ILE A 427 -28.02 -23.58 1.55
N ARG A 428 -27.98 -24.17 0.35
CA ARG A 428 -28.31 -23.50 -0.92
C ARG A 428 -29.81 -23.61 -1.20
N ILE A 429 -30.49 -22.49 -1.34
CA ILE A 429 -31.95 -22.40 -1.46
C ILE A 429 -32.29 -21.87 -2.86
N ARG A 430 -32.88 -22.73 -3.70
CA ARG A 430 -33.30 -22.34 -5.05
C ARG A 430 -34.46 -21.33 -5.04
N PRO A 431 -34.61 -20.53 -6.10
CA PRO A 431 -35.73 -19.60 -6.27
C PRO A 431 -37.10 -20.21 -5.94
N GLY A 432 -37.92 -19.43 -5.26
CA GLY A 432 -39.26 -19.82 -4.81
C GLY A 432 -39.71 -19.05 -3.57
N VAL A 433 -41.03 -19.08 -3.32
CA VAL A 433 -41.65 -18.55 -2.10
C VAL A 433 -41.85 -19.69 -1.09
N TYR A 434 -41.12 -19.64 0.02
CA TYR A 434 -41.14 -20.61 1.11
C TYR A 434 -41.97 -20.04 2.26
N TYR A 435 -43.24 -20.45 2.32
CA TYR A 435 -44.18 -20.03 3.37
C TYR A 435 -44.00 -20.93 4.60
N GLU A 436 -43.07 -20.57 5.47
CA GLU A 436 -42.62 -21.38 6.60
C GLU A 436 -42.27 -20.45 7.76
N LYS A 437 -42.68 -20.79 8.99
CA LYS A 437 -42.17 -20.13 10.20
C LYS A 437 -40.83 -20.76 10.56
N LEU A 438 -39.74 -20.01 10.44
CA LEU A 438 -38.38 -20.54 10.52
C LEU A 438 -37.71 -20.26 11.87
N LEU A 439 -37.01 -21.27 12.38
CA LEU A 439 -36.09 -21.17 13.52
C LEU A 439 -34.70 -21.66 13.08
N ILE A 440 -33.75 -20.73 13.08
CA ILE A 440 -32.32 -20.96 12.82
C ILE A 440 -31.60 -21.03 14.17
N ASP A 441 -31.53 -22.24 14.73
CA ASP A 441 -30.98 -22.56 16.05
C ASP A 441 -29.76 -23.53 15.96
N ARG A 442 -29.12 -23.56 14.79
CA ARG A 442 -27.93 -24.38 14.49
C ARG A 442 -26.80 -23.45 14.08
N PRO A 443 -25.66 -23.43 14.78
CA PRO A 443 -24.59 -22.46 14.50
C PRO A 443 -23.79 -22.81 13.24
N LYS A 444 -23.01 -21.85 12.73
CA LYS A 444 -22.10 -22.01 11.58
C LYS A 444 -22.80 -22.42 10.29
N LEU A 445 -24.01 -21.91 10.07
CA LEU A 445 -24.76 -22.10 8.83
C LEU A 445 -24.61 -20.89 7.90
N THR A 446 -24.44 -21.17 6.60
CA THR A 446 -24.59 -20.20 5.53
C THR A 446 -25.86 -20.49 4.74
N LEU A 447 -26.88 -19.64 4.81
CA LEU A 447 -28.07 -19.71 3.97
C LEU A 447 -27.82 -18.89 2.70
N CYS A 448 -27.85 -19.55 1.55
CA CYS A 448 -27.38 -18.98 0.29
C CYS A 448 -28.45 -19.12 -0.79
N GLY A 449 -28.97 -17.99 -1.27
CA GLY A 449 -29.79 -17.94 -2.47
C GLY A 449 -28.95 -17.83 -3.75
N GLU A 450 -29.61 -17.56 -4.87
CA GLU A 450 -28.95 -17.51 -6.18
C GLU A 450 -28.28 -16.15 -6.43
N LYS A 451 -27.02 -16.16 -6.90
CA LYS A 451 -26.20 -14.94 -7.12
C LYS A 451 -26.98 -13.88 -7.89
N GLY A 452 -27.09 -12.68 -7.30
CA GLY A 452 -27.77 -11.53 -7.90
C GLY A 452 -29.30 -11.61 -7.94
N GLN A 453 -29.92 -12.63 -7.35
CA GLN A 453 -31.37 -12.87 -7.43
C GLN A 453 -32.04 -12.87 -6.05
N ALA A 454 -31.66 -11.95 -5.16
CA ALA A 454 -32.19 -11.90 -3.79
C ALA A 454 -33.73 -11.84 -3.71
N ALA A 455 -34.40 -11.24 -4.71
CA ALA A 455 -35.85 -11.18 -4.81
C ALA A 455 -36.52 -12.50 -5.24
N ALA A 456 -35.78 -13.45 -5.81
CA ALA A 456 -36.32 -14.69 -6.37
C ALA A 456 -36.50 -15.79 -5.31
N THR A 457 -35.77 -15.73 -4.20
CA THR A 457 -35.89 -16.66 -3.06
C THR A 457 -36.48 -15.91 -1.87
N VAL A 458 -37.74 -16.19 -1.53
CA VAL A 458 -38.49 -15.48 -0.48
C VAL A 458 -38.84 -16.43 0.67
N LEU A 459 -38.35 -16.14 1.86
CA LEU A 459 -38.71 -16.82 3.12
C LEU A 459 -39.77 -15.96 3.81
N THR A 460 -40.99 -16.48 4.01
CA THR A 460 -42.13 -15.65 4.44
C THR A 460 -43.08 -16.36 5.40
N TYR A 461 -43.70 -15.56 6.27
CA TYR A 461 -44.87 -15.93 7.07
C TYR A 461 -45.71 -14.65 7.32
N ASN A 462 -46.76 -14.70 8.15
CA ASN A 462 -47.68 -13.55 8.32
C ASN A 462 -48.30 -13.39 9.71
N ASP A 463 -47.66 -13.91 10.76
CA ASP A 463 -48.15 -13.71 12.12
C ASP A 463 -48.01 -12.24 12.54
N THR A 464 -48.90 -11.80 13.43
CA THR A 464 -48.85 -10.48 14.06
C THR A 464 -48.78 -10.61 15.58
N ALA A 465 -48.54 -9.49 16.26
CA ALA A 465 -48.61 -9.44 17.71
C ALA A 465 -49.98 -9.83 18.28
N ASP A 466 -51.07 -9.71 17.52
CA ASP A 466 -52.43 -10.10 17.93
C ASP A 466 -52.83 -11.52 17.51
N THR A 467 -52.01 -12.21 16.71
CA THR A 467 -52.25 -13.63 16.41
C THR A 467 -52.42 -14.39 17.72
N SER A 468 -53.46 -15.22 17.82
CA SER A 468 -53.72 -16.01 19.01
C SER A 468 -52.57 -16.99 19.29
N ASN A 469 -52.14 -17.07 20.55
CA ASN A 469 -51.17 -18.07 20.98
C ASN A 469 -51.79 -19.45 21.28
N GLY A 470 -53.09 -19.64 21.00
CA GLY A 470 -53.82 -20.88 21.26
C GLY A 470 -54.13 -21.18 22.73
N SER A 471 -53.73 -20.30 23.66
CA SER A 471 -53.83 -20.50 25.12
C SER A 471 -54.53 -19.33 25.86
N GLY A 472 -55.33 -18.53 25.15
CA GLY A 472 -56.08 -17.41 25.74
C GLY A 472 -55.35 -16.06 25.78
N GLY A 473 -54.33 -15.88 24.95
CA GLY A 473 -53.65 -14.59 24.72
C GLY A 473 -53.13 -14.46 23.28
N THR A 474 -52.25 -13.50 23.05
CA THR A 474 -51.66 -13.24 21.74
C THR A 474 -50.17 -13.61 21.71
N LEU A 475 -49.57 -13.68 20.51
CA LEU A 475 -48.15 -13.97 20.32
C LEU A 475 -47.24 -12.82 20.78
N GLY A 476 -47.73 -11.58 20.77
CA GLY A 476 -46.92 -10.38 20.97
C GLY A 476 -45.88 -10.18 19.86
N THR A 477 -45.16 -9.05 19.89
CA THR A 477 -44.18 -8.70 18.85
C THR A 477 -43.17 -9.82 18.60
N SER A 478 -42.52 -10.34 19.65
CA SER A 478 -41.51 -11.41 19.50
C SER A 478 -42.10 -12.69 18.89
N GLY A 479 -43.33 -13.06 19.25
CA GLY A 479 -43.98 -14.26 18.72
C GLY A 479 -44.46 -14.12 17.28
N SER A 480 -44.62 -12.89 16.77
CA SER A 480 -45.01 -12.60 15.37
C SER A 480 -43.93 -12.89 14.33
N THR A 481 -42.70 -13.17 14.78
CA THR A 481 -41.52 -13.38 13.94
C THR A 481 -41.72 -14.48 12.89
N SER A 482 -41.49 -14.13 11.62
CA SER A 482 -41.47 -15.09 10.51
C SER A 482 -40.18 -15.93 10.49
N ILE A 483 -39.01 -15.30 10.64
CA ILE A 483 -37.70 -15.95 10.71
C ILE A 483 -36.97 -15.57 12.00
N SER A 484 -36.72 -16.53 12.90
CA SER A 484 -35.97 -16.32 14.14
C SER A 484 -34.56 -16.91 14.04
N ILE A 485 -33.54 -16.10 14.29
CA ILE A 485 -32.13 -16.52 14.36
C ILE A 485 -31.67 -16.44 15.82
N THR A 486 -31.31 -17.58 16.39
CA THR A 486 -30.89 -17.70 17.81
C THR A 486 -29.56 -18.43 17.98
N ALA A 487 -28.92 -18.82 16.89
CA ALA A 487 -27.59 -19.43 16.90
C ALA A 487 -26.54 -18.45 16.36
N ASP A 488 -25.33 -18.57 16.90
CA ASP A 488 -24.18 -17.77 16.50
C ASP A 488 -23.58 -18.19 15.15
N ASP A 489 -22.75 -17.33 14.58
CA ASP A 489 -21.95 -17.60 13.38
C ASP A 489 -22.81 -17.94 12.16
N ILE A 490 -23.90 -17.18 11.97
CA ILE A 490 -24.83 -17.36 10.85
C ILE A 490 -24.50 -16.36 9.75
N SER A 491 -24.43 -16.86 8.52
CA SER A 491 -24.26 -16.03 7.33
C SER A 491 -25.46 -16.21 6.40
N VAL A 492 -25.96 -15.12 5.84
CA VAL A 492 -27.08 -15.17 4.89
C VAL A 492 -26.75 -14.31 3.69
N GLU A 493 -27.02 -14.83 2.49
CA GLU A 493 -26.75 -14.09 1.27
C GLU A 493 -27.77 -14.40 0.16
N ASN A 494 -28.08 -13.39 -0.66
CA ASN A 494 -28.88 -13.50 -1.88
C ASN A 494 -30.32 -14.01 -1.65
N LEU A 495 -31.03 -13.55 -0.62
CA LEU A 495 -32.43 -13.94 -0.39
C LEU A 495 -33.29 -12.85 0.26
N THR A 496 -34.60 -13.10 0.34
CA THR A 496 -35.58 -12.22 0.98
C THR A 496 -36.16 -12.87 2.24
N MET A 497 -36.25 -12.11 3.33
CA MET A 497 -36.94 -12.44 4.57
C MET A 497 -38.14 -11.50 4.75
N GLU A 498 -39.35 -12.04 4.85
CA GLU A 498 -40.58 -11.27 4.79
C GLU A 498 -41.57 -11.62 5.92
N ASN A 499 -42.29 -10.62 6.41
CA ASN A 499 -43.61 -10.80 7.01
C ASN A 499 -44.68 -10.16 6.10
N SER A 500 -45.56 -11.00 5.56
CA SER A 500 -46.52 -10.62 4.51
C SER A 500 -47.87 -10.10 5.04
N HIS A 501 -47.99 -9.80 6.34
CA HIS A 501 -49.27 -9.38 6.93
C HIS A 501 -49.80 -8.02 6.41
N GLY A 502 -48.93 -7.01 6.32
CA GLY A 502 -49.32 -5.63 5.99
C GLY A 502 -49.27 -4.65 7.18
N PRO A 503 -49.71 -3.39 6.99
CA PRO A 503 -49.58 -2.33 7.99
C PRO A 503 -50.62 -2.42 9.12
N GLY A 504 -50.35 -1.70 10.21
CA GLY A 504 -51.32 -1.42 11.28
C GLY A 504 -51.11 -2.19 12.58
N ILE A 505 -50.18 -3.15 12.60
CA ILE A 505 -49.83 -3.95 13.78
C ILE A 505 -48.39 -4.46 13.66
N GLN A 506 -47.75 -4.72 14.81
CA GLN A 506 -46.40 -5.31 14.86
C GLN A 506 -46.40 -6.69 14.18
N ALA A 507 -45.50 -6.87 13.21
CA ALA A 507 -45.37 -8.10 12.43
C ALA A 507 -43.91 -8.27 11.96
N VAL A 508 -43.14 -9.06 12.72
CA VAL A 508 -41.68 -9.17 12.53
C VAL A 508 -41.34 -10.10 11.36
N ALA A 509 -40.52 -9.62 10.42
CA ALA A 509 -39.96 -10.43 9.33
C ALA A 509 -38.79 -11.28 9.84
N ALA A 510 -37.81 -10.64 10.47
CA ALA A 510 -36.65 -11.32 11.03
C ALA A 510 -36.35 -10.83 12.46
N ARG A 511 -36.10 -11.78 13.37
CA ARG A 511 -35.60 -11.50 14.72
C ARG A 511 -34.25 -12.17 14.91
N ILE A 512 -33.25 -11.40 15.32
CA ILE A 512 -31.86 -11.86 15.46
C ILE A 512 -31.42 -11.64 16.91
N ALA A 513 -31.19 -12.74 17.62
CA ALA A 513 -30.72 -12.75 19.00
C ALA A 513 -29.53 -13.72 19.11
N ALA A 514 -28.40 -13.33 18.52
CA ALA A 514 -27.20 -14.16 18.39
C ALA A 514 -25.96 -13.32 18.09
N GLU A 515 -24.78 -13.89 18.29
CA GLU A 515 -23.49 -13.27 17.98
C GLU A 515 -22.97 -13.63 16.58
N ARG A 516 -22.25 -12.70 15.96
CA ARG A 516 -21.53 -12.90 14.70
C ARG A 516 -22.45 -13.31 13.54
N VAL A 517 -23.59 -12.63 13.44
CA VAL A 517 -24.56 -12.85 12.35
C VAL A 517 -24.34 -11.84 11.24
N GLN A 518 -24.18 -12.29 10.00
CA GLN A 518 -23.92 -11.42 8.86
C GLN A 518 -24.86 -11.66 7.67
N PHE A 519 -25.21 -10.59 6.97
CA PHE A 519 -26.09 -10.58 5.81
C PHE A 519 -25.43 -9.82 4.67
N ARG A 520 -25.50 -10.35 3.44
CA ARG A 520 -25.12 -9.63 2.23
C ARG A 520 -26.20 -9.77 1.15
N ASN A 521 -26.49 -8.70 0.41
CA ASN A 521 -27.49 -8.74 -0.67
C ASN A 521 -28.80 -9.42 -0.23
N THR A 522 -29.30 -9.04 0.95
CA THR A 522 -30.49 -9.63 1.58
C THR A 522 -31.58 -8.59 1.73
N ARG A 523 -32.83 -8.98 1.50
CA ARG A 523 -33.99 -8.09 1.59
C ARG A 523 -34.83 -8.42 2.82
N PHE A 524 -35.22 -7.42 3.59
CA PHE A 524 -36.11 -7.54 4.75
C PHE A 524 -37.38 -6.75 4.50
N LEU A 525 -38.50 -7.45 4.32
CA LEU A 525 -39.77 -6.87 3.90
C LEU A 525 -40.82 -6.96 5.00
N GLY A 526 -41.48 -5.85 5.30
CA GLY A 526 -42.47 -5.77 6.37
C GLY A 526 -43.07 -4.37 6.48
N HIS A 527 -43.75 -4.10 7.60
CA HIS A 527 -44.35 -2.78 7.88
C HIS A 527 -43.93 -2.29 9.26
N GLN A 528 -44.74 -2.51 10.29
CA GLN A 528 -44.35 -2.18 11.66
C GLN A 528 -43.51 -3.31 12.25
N ASP A 529 -42.38 -2.95 12.87
CA ASP A 529 -41.44 -3.86 13.53
C ASP A 529 -40.80 -4.90 12.56
N THR A 530 -40.46 -4.52 11.31
CA THR A 530 -39.92 -5.45 10.29
C THR A 530 -38.70 -6.25 10.77
N LEU A 531 -37.65 -5.56 11.24
CA LEU A 531 -36.36 -6.16 11.59
C LEU A 531 -36.03 -5.94 13.06
N TYR A 532 -36.11 -7.02 13.83
CA TYR A 532 -35.79 -7.03 15.25
C TYR A 532 -34.33 -7.44 15.47
N VAL A 533 -33.43 -6.44 15.48
CA VAL A 533 -32.02 -6.55 15.87
C VAL A 533 -31.89 -6.68 17.41
N HIS A 534 -32.40 -7.79 17.94
CA HIS A 534 -32.68 -7.97 19.37
C HIS A 534 -31.43 -7.84 20.25
N SER A 535 -30.39 -8.64 19.98
CA SER A 535 -29.13 -8.66 20.77
C SER A 535 -27.97 -9.30 20.00
N GLY A 536 -26.75 -9.04 20.45
CA GLY A 536 -25.50 -9.57 19.89
C GLY A 536 -24.91 -8.72 18.77
N SER A 537 -23.94 -9.28 18.05
CA SER A 537 -23.18 -8.61 16.97
C SER A 537 -23.72 -8.97 15.58
N GLN A 538 -24.16 -7.97 14.80
CA GLN A 538 -24.89 -8.17 13.55
C GLN A 538 -24.40 -7.23 12.44
N TYR A 539 -24.03 -7.75 11.28
CA TYR A 539 -23.52 -6.97 10.14
C TYR A 539 -24.38 -7.16 8.89
N PHE A 540 -24.78 -6.08 8.25
CA PHE A 540 -25.63 -6.06 7.06
C PHE A 540 -24.91 -5.27 5.97
N LYS A 541 -24.57 -5.92 4.85
CA LYS A 541 -23.87 -5.31 3.71
C LYS A 541 -24.76 -5.34 2.48
N ASP A 542 -24.93 -4.22 1.80
CA ASP A 542 -25.71 -4.11 0.56
C ASP A 542 -27.12 -4.71 0.70
N CYS A 543 -27.73 -4.52 1.88
CA CYS A 543 -29.06 -5.05 2.18
C CYS A 543 -30.14 -4.00 1.92
N TYR A 544 -31.36 -4.49 1.70
CA TYR A 544 -32.55 -3.66 1.58
C TYR A 544 -33.49 -3.94 2.76
N VAL A 545 -33.92 -2.90 3.47
CA VAL A 545 -34.87 -3.01 4.59
C VAL A 545 -36.02 -2.05 4.38
N GLU A 546 -37.26 -2.54 4.43
CA GLU A 546 -38.44 -1.67 4.34
C GLU A 546 -39.40 -1.79 5.52
N GLY A 547 -40.12 -0.70 5.79
CA GLY A 547 -41.19 -0.69 6.80
C GLY A 547 -41.86 0.67 7.00
N THR A 548 -42.60 0.79 8.11
CA THR A 548 -43.38 1.98 8.46
C THR A 548 -43.02 2.51 9.85
N VAL A 549 -43.30 1.74 10.91
CA VAL A 549 -43.09 2.15 12.31
C VAL A 549 -42.03 1.26 12.93
N ASP A 550 -40.96 1.87 13.46
CA ASP A 550 -39.93 1.22 14.26
C ASP A 550 -39.35 -0.03 13.59
N TYR A 551 -39.23 0.02 12.26
CA TYR A 551 -38.99 -1.17 11.46
C TYR A 551 -37.56 -1.70 11.54
N ILE A 552 -36.65 -0.99 12.23
CA ILE A 552 -35.38 -1.50 12.72
C ILE A 552 -35.28 -1.22 14.22
N PHE A 553 -35.39 -2.25 15.06
CA PHE A 553 -35.49 -2.05 16.51
C PHE A 553 -34.76 -3.12 17.31
N GLY A 554 -34.36 -2.79 18.54
CA GLY A 554 -33.66 -3.73 19.44
C GLY A 554 -32.36 -3.19 20.03
N GLY A 555 -31.61 -4.05 20.72
CA GLY A 555 -30.44 -3.69 21.53
C GLY A 555 -29.11 -4.20 21.00
N ALA A 556 -29.06 -4.83 19.83
CA ALA A 556 -27.82 -5.32 19.23
C ALA A 556 -26.82 -4.20 18.90
N THR A 557 -25.55 -4.57 18.76
CA THR A 557 -24.62 -3.81 17.92
C THR A 557 -24.88 -4.25 16.49
N ALA A 558 -25.65 -3.44 15.74
CA ALA A 558 -26.10 -3.76 14.39
C ALA A 558 -25.57 -2.72 13.41
N VAL A 559 -24.71 -3.15 12.48
CA VAL A 559 -24.05 -2.26 11.51
C VAL A 559 -24.61 -2.52 10.12
N PHE A 560 -25.19 -1.47 9.53
CA PHE A 560 -25.75 -1.44 8.18
C PHE A 560 -24.78 -0.69 7.28
N ASP A 561 -24.03 -1.43 6.47
CA ASP A 561 -23.01 -0.93 5.55
C ASP A 561 -23.59 -0.92 4.13
N ASN A 562 -23.63 0.27 3.51
CA ASN A 562 -24.12 0.49 2.16
C ASN A 562 -25.52 -0.10 1.90
N CYS A 563 -26.43 0.01 2.86
CA CYS A 563 -27.79 -0.52 2.76
C CYS A 563 -28.79 0.52 2.23
N GLU A 564 -29.88 0.07 1.61
CA GLU A 564 -31.08 0.88 1.40
C GLU A 564 -32.11 0.63 2.50
N ILE A 565 -32.51 1.71 3.16
CA ILE A 565 -33.48 1.72 4.25
C ILE A 565 -34.71 2.50 3.78
N ARG A 566 -35.79 1.79 3.41
CA ARG A 566 -36.94 2.37 2.70
C ARG A 566 -38.19 2.48 3.56
N SER A 567 -38.68 3.70 3.75
CA SER A 567 -40.01 3.95 4.33
C SER A 567 -41.11 3.69 3.30
N VAL A 568 -41.99 2.71 3.53
CA VAL A 568 -43.11 2.35 2.63
C VAL A 568 -44.47 2.90 3.07
N GLY A 569 -44.52 3.61 4.19
CA GLY A 569 -45.70 4.30 4.68
C GLY A 569 -45.34 5.30 5.77
N ASN A 570 -46.23 6.25 6.04
CA ASN A 570 -46.03 7.19 7.15
C ASN A 570 -45.87 6.43 8.47
N GLY A 571 -44.97 6.91 9.32
CA GLY A 571 -44.62 6.23 10.56
C GLY A 571 -43.95 7.15 11.56
N SER A 572 -43.72 6.65 12.77
CA SER A 572 -43.16 7.46 13.85
C SER A 572 -41.65 7.65 13.75
N ALA A 573 -40.92 6.60 13.35
CA ALA A 573 -39.48 6.57 13.26
C ALA A 573 -39.02 5.34 12.45
N ILE A 574 -37.81 5.43 11.87
CA ILE A 574 -37.09 4.30 11.25
C ILE A 574 -36.57 3.37 12.34
N THR A 575 -35.74 3.90 13.25
CA THR A 575 -35.15 3.10 14.32
C THR A 575 -35.86 3.24 15.66
N ALA A 576 -35.89 2.15 16.41
CA ALA A 576 -36.28 2.16 17.83
C ALA A 576 -35.25 1.40 18.69
N PRO A 577 -34.07 2.00 18.95
CA PRO A 577 -33.01 1.32 19.69
C PRO A 577 -33.36 1.15 21.17
N SER A 578 -32.98 0.00 21.72
CA SER A 578 -33.03 -0.35 23.13
C SER A 578 -31.66 -0.66 23.72
N THR A 579 -30.58 -0.15 23.10
CA THR A 579 -29.20 -0.34 23.53
C THR A 579 -29.01 0.05 25.00
N GLU A 580 -28.27 -0.78 25.74
CA GLU A 580 -27.97 -0.52 27.15
C GLU A 580 -26.89 0.56 27.30
N GLN A 581 -26.80 1.17 28.49
CA GLN A 581 -25.82 2.22 28.78
C GLN A 581 -24.37 1.73 28.65
N THR A 582 -24.11 0.49 29.02
CA THR A 582 -22.78 -0.14 29.04
C THR A 582 -22.29 -0.55 27.66
N GLN A 583 -23.18 -0.63 26.67
CA GLN A 583 -22.85 -1.06 25.33
C GLN A 583 -22.46 0.16 24.47
N PRO A 584 -21.21 0.23 23.97
CA PRO A 584 -20.69 1.44 23.33
C PRO A 584 -21.40 1.79 22.03
N TYR A 585 -21.83 0.79 21.27
CA TYR A 585 -22.46 0.95 19.97
C TYR A 585 -23.85 0.30 19.94
N GLY A 586 -24.78 0.90 19.19
CA GLY A 586 -26.13 0.36 18.98
C GLY A 586 -26.35 0.08 17.49
N ILE A 587 -27.35 0.72 16.92
CA ILE A 587 -27.65 0.64 15.48
C ILE A 587 -26.77 1.67 14.75
N VAL A 588 -25.93 1.24 13.81
CA VAL A 588 -24.99 2.11 13.08
C VAL A 588 -25.21 1.94 11.58
N PHE A 589 -25.31 3.05 10.86
CA PHE A 589 -25.37 3.07 9.40
C PHE A 589 -24.09 3.70 8.84
N LEU A 590 -23.41 2.97 7.96
CA LEU A 590 -22.18 3.36 7.27
C LEU A 590 -22.49 3.47 5.76
N GLY A 591 -22.60 4.69 5.24
CA GLY A 591 -22.98 4.92 3.84
C GLY A 591 -24.42 4.49 3.51
N GLY A 592 -24.69 4.27 2.22
CA GLY A 592 -26.01 3.86 1.73
C GLY A 592 -27.06 4.98 1.72
N GLN A 593 -28.33 4.59 1.76
CA GLN A 593 -29.45 5.52 1.58
C GLN A 593 -30.67 5.22 2.46
N VAL A 594 -31.34 6.29 2.85
CA VAL A 594 -32.64 6.28 3.50
C VAL A 594 -33.67 6.89 2.55
N THR A 595 -34.47 6.03 1.94
CA THR A 595 -35.42 6.39 0.87
C THR A 595 -36.86 6.24 1.34
N ALA A 596 -37.81 6.72 0.54
CA ALA A 596 -39.22 6.47 0.80
C ALA A 596 -39.99 6.19 -0.48
N SER A 597 -41.09 5.45 -0.35
CA SER A 597 -42.10 5.33 -1.40
C SER A 597 -42.85 6.65 -1.60
N SER A 598 -43.47 6.83 -2.77
CA SER A 598 -44.26 8.03 -3.09
C SER A 598 -45.50 8.23 -2.18
N ALA A 599 -45.86 7.23 -1.36
CA ALA A 599 -46.97 7.33 -0.41
C ALA A 599 -46.57 7.98 0.93
N VAL A 600 -45.28 8.24 1.15
CA VAL A 600 -44.75 8.85 2.38
C VAL A 600 -44.61 10.36 2.18
N SER A 601 -45.16 11.14 3.09
CA SER A 601 -45.06 12.60 3.01
C SER A 601 -43.65 13.09 3.37
N ALA A 602 -43.25 14.24 2.84
CA ALA A 602 -42.08 14.98 3.34
C ALA A 602 -42.21 15.26 4.85
N ASP A 603 -41.08 15.37 5.55
CA ASP A 603 -41.01 15.70 6.98
C ASP A 603 -41.87 14.82 7.92
N SER A 604 -42.13 13.57 7.55
CA SER A 604 -43.11 12.73 8.25
C SER A 604 -42.53 11.62 9.14
N VAL A 605 -41.26 11.23 8.93
CA VAL A 605 -40.63 10.09 9.62
C VAL A 605 -39.36 10.54 10.34
N ALA A 606 -39.18 10.17 11.61
CA ALA A 606 -37.92 10.43 12.32
C ALA A 606 -36.84 9.38 11.97
N LEU A 607 -35.57 9.76 12.00
CA LEU A 607 -34.42 8.84 11.93
C LEU A 607 -34.46 7.77 13.02
N GLY A 608 -34.95 8.14 14.20
CA GLY A 608 -35.09 7.23 15.33
C GLY A 608 -35.89 7.79 16.50
N ARG A 609 -36.36 6.88 17.35
CA ARG A 609 -36.92 7.20 18.67
C ARG A 609 -36.46 6.22 19.73
N ASN A 610 -36.06 6.72 20.90
CA ASN A 610 -35.44 5.88 21.91
C ASN A 610 -36.48 4.96 22.58
N TRP A 611 -36.45 3.66 22.28
CA TRP A 611 -37.33 2.69 22.93
C TRP A 611 -36.96 2.52 24.41
N ARG A 612 -35.65 2.56 24.71
CA ARG A 612 -35.10 2.65 26.07
C ARG A 612 -34.30 3.94 26.23
N PRO A 613 -34.11 4.44 27.48
CA PRO A 613 -33.46 5.73 27.73
C PRO A 613 -32.13 5.93 26.98
N TYR A 614 -31.25 4.92 27.02
CA TYR A 614 -29.90 4.94 26.43
C TYR A 614 -29.81 4.44 24.99
N GLY A 615 -30.95 4.28 24.30
CA GLY A 615 -31.00 3.80 22.93
C GLY A 615 -30.04 4.58 22.03
N ALA A 616 -29.25 3.86 21.23
CA ALA A 616 -28.19 4.43 20.41
C ALA A 616 -28.42 4.19 18.92
N THR A 617 -28.29 5.25 18.13
CA THR A 617 -28.30 5.16 16.67
C THR A 617 -27.36 6.20 16.07
N THR A 618 -26.53 5.77 15.12
CA THR A 618 -25.59 6.65 14.41
C THR A 618 -25.74 6.49 12.90
N TYR A 619 -25.82 7.61 12.17
CA TYR A 619 -25.80 7.63 10.69
C TYR A 619 -24.54 8.37 10.20
N LEU A 620 -23.65 7.68 9.47
CA LEU A 620 -22.42 8.24 8.93
C LEU A 620 -22.38 8.13 7.40
N GLY A 621 -22.25 9.26 6.70
CA GLY A 621 -22.13 9.30 5.23
C GLY A 621 -23.37 8.82 4.48
N VAL A 622 -24.54 8.83 5.12
CA VAL A 622 -25.80 8.29 4.57
C VAL A 622 -26.54 9.36 3.78
N ASN A 623 -27.13 9.01 2.64
CA ASN A 623 -28.04 9.89 1.90
C ASN A 623 -29.46 9.81 2.50
N LEU A 624 -29.94 10.91 3.09
CA LEU A 624 -31.22 11.02 3.77
C LEU A 624 -32.28 11.69 2.88
N GLY A 625 -33.36 10.96 2.57
CA GLY A 625 -34.48 11.47 1.76
C GLY A 625 -35.35 12.53 2.46
N GLU A 626 -36.19 13.21 1.68
CA GLU A 626 -36.97 14.39 2.14
C GLU A 626 -38.08 14.08 3.15
N HIS A 627 -38.43 12.80 3.31
CA HIS A 627 -39.40 12.33 4.29
C HIS A 627 -38.89 12.41 5.73
N ILE A 628 -37.58 12.63 5.93
CA ILE A 628 -36.98 12.74 7.25
C ILE A 628 -37.40 14.04 7.92
N LEU A 629 -38.02 13.90 9.10
CA LEU A 629 -38.46 15.00 9.95
C LEU A 629 -37.27 15.94 10.25
N PRO A 630 -37.41 17.28 10.16
CA PRO A 630 -36.32 18.23 10.41
C PRO A 630 -35.70 18.11 11.81
N ALA A 631 -36.54 17.78 12.81
CA ALA A 631 -36.10 17.48 14.17
C ALA A 631 -35.13 16.27 14.25
N GLY A 632 -35.13 15.41 13.22
CA GLY A 632 -34.34 14.18 13.07
C GLY A 632 -34.81 13.06 13.97
N TRP A 633 -34.93 13.36 15.27
CA TRP A 633 -35.16 12.37 16.32
C TRP A 633 -36.38 12.77 17.15
N ARG A 634 -37.03 11.79 17.78
CA ARG A 634 -38.14 12.07 18.70
C ARG A 634 -38.15 11.12 19.88
N ALA A 635 -38.71 11.55 21.00
CA ALA A 635 -38.89 10.66 22.14
C ALA A 635 -40.00 9.63 21.87
N MET A 636 -39.78 8.38 22.29
CA MET A 636 -40.90 7.44 22.43
C MET A 636 -41.79 7.87 23.60
N GLY A 637 -43.09 7.56 23.54
CA GLY A 637 -44.03 7.88 24.61
C GLY A 637 -43.55 7.35 25.97
N GLY A 638 -43.42 8.23 26.96
CA GLY A 638 -42.93 7.90 28.29
C GLY A 638 -41.41 8.02 28.50
N ASN A 639 -40.64 8.33 27.45
CA ASN A 639 -39.19 8.58 27.54
C ASN A 639 -38.85 10.07 27.29
N THR A 640 -37.63 10.48 27.66
CA THR A 640 -36.98 11.73 27.21
C THR A 640 -35.75 11.40 26.37
N LEU A 641 -35.21 12.38 25.63
CA LEU A 641 -34.00 12.20 24.82
C LEU A 641 -32.70 12.46 25.59
N ASP A 642 -32.77 12.87 26.86
CA ASP A 642 -31.61 13.40 27.61
C ASP A 642 -30.45 12.40 27.77
N THR A 643 -30.75 11.11 27.67
CA THR A 643 -29.77 10.01 27.76
C THR A 643 -29.64 9.22 26.46
N ALA A 644 -30.41 9.57 25.43
CA ALA A 644 -30.33 8.92 24.12
C ALA A 644 -28.99 9.27 23.45
N ARG A 645 -28.45 8.32 22.69
CA ARG A 645 -27.14 8.47 22.03
C ARG A 645 -27.35 8.50 20.52
N PHE A 646 -27.78 9.65 20.03
CA PHE A 646 -28.08 9.88 18.63
C PHE A 646 -27.02 10.75 17.99
N ALA A 647 -26.44 10.27 16.90
CA ALA A 647 -25.37 10.97 16.22
C ALA A 647 -25.45 10.87 14.69
N GLU A 648 -24.95 11.89 14.03
CA GLU A 648 -24.86 12.02 12.58
C GLU A 648 -23.44 12.48 12.20
N TYR A 649 -22.96 12.09 11.02
CA TYR A 649 -21.68 12.56 10.47
C TYR A 649 -21.75 12.62 8.95
N GLN A 650 -21.57 13.83 8.40
CA GLN A 650 -21.48 14.06 6.94
C GLN A 650 -22.55 13.33 6.11
N ASN A 651 -23.77 13.25 6.64
CA ASN A 651 -24.92 12.76 5.88
C ASN A 651 -25.27 13.77 4.78
N THR A 652 -25.84 13.28 3.68
CA THR A 652 -26.20 14.07 2.50
C THR A 652 -27.68 13.92 2.18
N GLY A 653 -28.19 14.67 1.20
CA GLY A 653 -29.59 14.59 0.77
C GLY A 653 -30.53 15.58 1.49
N PRO A 654 -31.78 15.72 1.01
CA PRO A 654 -32.73 16.73 1.48
C PRO A 654 -33.13 16.57 2.96
N GLY A 655 -33.03 15.37 3.53
CA GLY A 655 -33.30 15.09 4.95
C GLY A 655 -32.11 15.35 5.89
N ALA A 656 -30.94 15.74 5.37
CA ALA A 656 -29.70 15.86 6.15
C ALA A 656 -29.45 17.24 6.78
N ASP A 657 -30.35 18.22 6.60
CA ASP A 657 -30.19 19.53 7.25
C ASP A 657 -30.23 19.38 8.78
N ILE A 658 -29.12 19.73 9.42
CA ILE A 658 -28.93 19.61 10.86
C ILE A 658 -29.45 20.81 11.65
N ALA A 659 -29.81 21.92 10.98
CA ALA A 659 -30.13 23.19 11.64
C ALA A 659 -31.34 23.12 12.57
N GLN A 660 -32.27 22.20 12.31
CA GLN A 660 -33.51 22.02 13.09
C GLN A 660 -33.50 20.76 13.95
N ARG A 661 -32.38 20.04 14.03
CA ARG A 661 -32.27 18.83 14.86
C ARG A 661 -32.56 19.15 16.32
N VAL A 662 -33.15 18.19 17.03
CA VAL A 662 -33.26 18.27 18.48
C VAL A 662 -31.88 18.46 19.11
N ALA A 663 -31.80 19.19 20.23
CA ALA A 663 -30.54 19.53 20.89
C ALA A 663 -29.71 18.30 21.35
N GLN A 664 -30.35 17.13 21.48
CA GLN A 664 -29.72 15.88 21.84
C GLN A 664 -29.09 15.13 20.64
N SER A 665 -29.30 15.60 19.40
CA SER A 665 -28.56 15.09 18.25
C SER A 665 -27.13 15.60 18.28
N SER A 666 -26.15 14.70 18.12
CA SER A 666 -24.73 15.03 18.11
C SER A 666 -24.16 14.95 16.69
N GLN A 667 -23.33 15.92 16.30
CA GLN A 667 -22.47 15.78 15.13
C GLN A 667 -21.13 15.20 15.57
N LEU A 668 -20.67 14.13 14.92
CA LEU A 668 -19.33 13.61 15.18
C LEU A 668 -18.27 14.52 14.55
N SER A 669 -17.09 14.59 15.16
CA SER A 669 -15.89 15.15 14.52
C SER A 669 -15.23 14.12 13.59
N ASP A 670 -14.35 14.56 12.68
CA ASP A 670 -13.60 13.67 11.78
C ASP A 670 -12.83 12.60 12.56
N ALA A 671 -12.18 12.96 13.66
CA ALA A 671 -11.45 12.01 14.52
C ALA A 671 -12.39 11.00 15.20
N GLN A 672 -13.60 11.42 15.59
CA GLN A 672 -14.60 10.50 16.12
C GLN A 672 -15.14 9.57 15.02
N ALA A 673 -15.45 10.10 13.84
CA ALA A 673 -15.94 9.32 12.71
C ALA A 673 -14.91 8.30 12.21
N GLN A 674 -13.62 8.64 12.19
CA GLN A 674 -12.52 7.71 11.87
C GLN A 674 -12.46 6.50 12.81
N SER A 675 -13.05 6.58 14.01
CA SER A 675 -13.15 5.43 14.92
C SER A 675 -14.30 4.47 14.60
N TYR A 676 -15.26 4.85 13.73
CA TYR A 676 -16.38 4.01 13.32
C TYR A 676 -16.00 3.09 12.15
N THR A 677 -15.00 2.24 12.37
CA THR A 677 -14.64 1.17 11.43
C THR A 677 -15.29 -0.15 11.85
N VAL A 678 -15.44 -1.09 10.92
CA VAL A 678 -16.03 -2.41 11.20
C VAL A 678 -15.28 -3.12 12.33
N GLU A 679 -13.95 -3.01 12.37
CA GLU A 679 -13.08 -3.58 13.38
C GLU A 679 -13.33 -2.98 14.77
N ASN A 680 -13.48 -1.66 14.87
CA ASN A 680 -13.75 -1.01 16.15
C ASN A 680 -15.17 -1.27 16.66
N LEU A 681 -16.15 -1.37 15.75
CA LEU A 681 -17.56 -1.59 16.09
C LEU A 681 -17.80 -3.00 16.66
N PHE A 682 -17.10 -4.01 16.15
CA PHE A 682 -17.26 -5.41 16.55
C PHE A 682 -16.08 -5.97 17.38
N GLY A 683 -15.01 -5.21 17.55
CA GLY A 683 -13.83 -5.61 18.29
C GLY A 683 -13.08 -6.77 17.63
N SER A 684 -13.12 -7.95 18.24
CA SER A 684 -12.38 -9.12 17.75
C SER A 684 -13.04 -9.84 16.57
N TRP A 685 -14.31 -9.55 16.29
CA TRP A 685 -14.99 -10.13 15.14
C TRP A 685 -14.92 -9.19 13.94
N VAL A 686 -14.31 -9.68 12.85
CA VAL A 686 -14.38 -9.01 11.55
C VAL A 686 -15.33 -9.83 10.66
N PRO A 687 -16.53 -9.31 10.31
CA PRO A 687 -17.45 -9.98 9.42
C PRO A 687 -16.77 -10.28 8.08
N SER A 688 -16.85 -11.52 7.58
CA SER A 688 -16.20 -11.87 6.31
C SER A 688 -16.81 -11.12 5.11
N TYR A 689 -18.04 -10.62 5.24
CA TYR A 689 -18.70 -9.83 4.21
C TYR A 689 -18.24 -8.36 4.15
N SER A 690 -17.42 -7.88 5.09
CA SER A 690 -16.92 -6.51 5.06
C SER A 690 -15.78 -6.28 4.06
N GLY A 691 -15.18 -7.36 3.54
CA GLY A 691 -13.97 -7.29 2.71
C GLY A 691 -12.69 -6.95 3.49
N VAL A 692 -12.79 -6.68 4.80
CA VAL A 692 -11.65 -6.40 5.67
C VAL A 692 -11.04 -7.72 6.14
N ALA A 693 -9.74 -7.90 5.93
CA ALA A 693 -9.01 -9.04 6.48
C ALA A 693 -8.71 -8.83 7.98
N PRO A 694 -8.88 -9.86 8.84
CA PRO A 694 -8.72 -9.71 10.28
C PRO A 694 -7.25 -9.44 10.66
N LEU A 695 -7.04 -8.61 11.67
CA LEU A 695 -5.74 -8.42 12.32
C LEU A 695 -5.57 -9.41 13.47
N LEU A 696 -4.34 -9.89 13.68
CA LEU A 696 -4.01 -10.74 14.82
C LEU A 696 -3.75 -9.90 16.06
N ALA A 697 -4.02 -10.48 17.24
CA ALA A 697 -3.53 -9.91 18.48
C ALA A 697 -1.99 -9.88 18.46
N GLN A 698 -1.40 -8.76 18.84
CA GLN A 698 0.05 -8.55 18.72
C GLN A 698 0.83 -8.86 20.00
N GLU A 699 0.13 -9.19 21.09
CA GLU A 699 0.75 -9.58 22.37
C GLU A 699 1.61 -10.85 22.18
N GLY A 700 2.88 -10.75 22.56
CA GLY A 700 3.83 -11.86 22.42
C GLY A 700 4.46 -12.02 21.03
N ASN A 701 4.08 -11.21 20.04
CA ASN A 701 4.71 -11.26 18.71
C ASN A 701 6.22 -10.89 18.81
N PRO A 702 7.15 -11.74 18.35
CA PRO A 702 8.59 -11.49 18.46
C PRO A 702 9.06 -10.18 17.82
N VAL A 703 8.44 -9.72 16.72
CA VAL A 703 8.89 -8.48 16.04
C VAL A 703 8.63 -7.24 16.90
N HIS A 704 7.50 -7.19 17.62
CA HIS A 704 7.18 -6.10 18.54
C HIS A 704 8.09 -6.12 19.78
N ASN A 705 8.35 -7.30 20.32
CA ASN A 705 9.29 -7.45 21.44
C ASN A 705 10.69 -6.97 21.08
N ARG A 706 11.10 -7.12 19.83
CA ARG A 706 12.37 -6.61 19.31
C ARG A 706 12.31 -5.09 19.11
N PHE A 707 11.29 -4.57 18.44
CA PHE A 707 11.09 -3.14 18.24
C PHE A 707 11.11 -2.36 19.56
N ASN A 708 10.43 -2.86 20.58
CA ASN A 708 10.39 -2.22 21.90
C ASN A 708 11.76 -2.09 22.56
N LYS A 709 12.74 -2.95 22.23
CA LYS A 709 14.11 -2.83 22.75
C LYS A 709 14.85 -1.64 22.15
N TYR A 710 14.53 -1.24 20.92
CA TYR A 710 15.19 -0.11 20.24
C TYR A 710 15.00 1.19 21.01
N LEU A 711 13.84 1.34 21.65
CA LEU A 711 13.48 2.50 22.46
C LEU A 711 14.45 2.72 23.63
N THR A 712 15.06 1.65 24.13
CA THR A 712 15.89 1.66 25.34
C THR A 712 17.26 1.02 25.13
N GLU A 713 17.71 0.89 23.87
CA GLU A 713 19.03 0.35 23.55
C GLU A 713 20.14 1.19 24.20
N TRP A 714 19.93 2.50 24.25
CA TRP A 714 20.84 3.45 24.91
C TRP A 714 20.16 4.23 26.03
N SER A 715 20.97 4.86 26.88
CA SER A 715 20.47 5.68 27.99
C SER A 715 19.66 6.88 27.47
N LEU A 716 18.43 7.04 27.93
CA LEU A 716 17.47 8.09 27.53
C LEU A 716 17.87 9.48 28.06
N SER A 717 18.96 10.03 27.54
CA SER A 717 19.50 11.35 27.89
C SER A 717 19.83 12.16 26.65
N SER A 718 19.71 13.49 26.74
CA SER A 718 20.06 14.38 25.62
C SER A 718 21.52 14.20 25.20
N THR A 719 22.45 14.01 26.14
CA THR A 719 23.86 13.78 25.82
C THR A 719 24.07 12.53 24.97
N GLN A 720 23.42 11.42 25.31
CA GLN A 720 23.52 10.20 24.50
C GLN A 720 22.84 10.38 23.14
N ALA A 721 21.70 11.08 23.09
CA ALA A 721 21.00 11.37 21.85
C ALA A 721 21.80 12.26 20.91
N ASP A 722 22.46 13.31 21.43
CA ASP A 722 23.36 14.17 20.67
C ASP A 722 24.56 13.39 20.11
N ILE A 723 25.12 12.46 20.90
CA ILE A 723 26.16 11.55 20.42
C ILE A 723 25.63 10.71 19.26
N ILE A 724 24.51 10.00 19.41
CA ILE A 724 23.97 9.15 18.33
C ILE A 724 23.65 9.98 17.08
N LEU A 725 23.00 11.14 17.25
CA LEU A 725 22.67 12.08 16.17
C LEU A 725 23.91 12.51 15.39
N SER A 726 25.03 12.77 16.06
CA SER A 726 26.28 13.22 15.41
C SER A 726 26.94 12.17 14.50
N HIS A 727 26.48 10.91 14.50
CA HIS A 727 26.92 9.87 13.57
C HIS A 727 26.00 9.70 12.35
N GLN A 728 24.86 10.40 12.28
CA GLN A 728 23.96 10.31 11.13
C GLN A 728 24.65 10.87 9.89
N TYR A 729 24.56 10.14 8.78
CA TYR A 729 25.10 10.56 7.50
C TYR A 729 24.13 11.52 6.78
N ASP A 730 24.64 12.25 5.78
CA ASP A 730 23.89 13.24 5.00
C ASP A 730 22.71 12.63 4.24
N ASN A 731 22.80 11.34 3.92
CA ASN A 731 21.73 10.56 3.30
C ASN A 731 20.63 10.14 4.28
N GLY A 732 20.77 10.43 5.58
CA GLY A 732 19.80 10.11 6.62
C GLY A 732 20.03 8.78 7.35
N GLY A 733 20.87 7.89 6.84
CA GLY A 733 21.18 6.62 7.49
C GLY A 733 22.34 6.71 8.50
N TRP A 734 22.59 5.60 9.22
CA TRP A 734 23.74 5.46 10.12
C TRP A 734 24.75 4.41 9.62
N PRO A 735 26.03 4.56 9.99
CA PRO A 735 27.01 3.50 9.84
C PRO A 735 26.73 2.36 10.83
N LYS A 736 27.12 1.13 10.48
CA LYS A 736 26.98 -0.02 11.38
C LYS A 736 28.01 -0.06 12.50
N ASN A 737 27.72 -0.88 13.51
CA ASN A 737 28.64 -1.31 14.58
C ASN A 737 29.25 -0.14 15.37
N GLN A 738 28.46 0.91 15.62
CA GLN A 738 28.89 2.05 16.42
C GLN A 738 28.69 1.78 17.91
N ALA A 739 29.68 2.14 18.72
CA ALA A 739 29.60 2.02 20.18
C ALA A 739 28.96 3.24 20.87
N TYR A 740 28.78 4.35 20.15
CA TYR A 740 28.18 5.61 20.63
C TYR A 740 28.70 6.13 21.98
N ASN A 741 29.99 5.92 22.26
CA ASN A 741 30.66 6.41 23.47
C ASN A 741 31.18 7.86 23.33
N SER A 742 31.23 8.38 22.10
CA SER A 742 31.73 9.72 21.78
C SER A 742 31.05 10.26 20.53
N ALA A 743 30.99 11.59 20.41
CA ALA A 743 30.45 12.26 19.24
C ALA A 743 31.14 11.80 17.94
N GLY A 744 30.36 11.69 16.88
CA GLY A 744 30.78 11.42 15.52
C GLY A 744 30.95 12.69 14.70
N ASN A 745 31.34 12.51 13.44
CA ASN A 745 31.56 13.61 12.48
C ASN A 745 30.57 13.58 11.31
N GLY A 746 29.45 12.87 11.47
CA GLY A 746 28.55 12.53 10.36
C GLY A 746 29.28 11.75 9.26
N GLY A 747 28.86 11.97 8.01
CA GLY A 747 29.51 11.39 6.84
C GLY A 747 28.62 11.43 5.59
N SER A 748 29.22 11.22 4.43
CA SER A 748 28.53 11.19 3.13
C SER A 748 28.62 9.83 2.42
N GLY A 749 29.13 8.80 3.11
CA GLY A 749 29.28 7.45 2.59
C GLY A 749 27.99 6.62 2.63
N SER A 750 28.08 5.34 2.23
CA SER A 750 26.95 4.42 2.32
C SER A 750 26.61 4.08 3.76
N ALA A 751 25.40 4.43 4.19
CA ALA A 751 24.81 3.95 5.42
C ALA A 751 24.21 2.54 5.22
N THR A 752 23.64 1.96 6.27
CA THR A 752 23.17 0.57 6.22
C THR A 752 22.04 0.27 7.19
N ILE A 753 21.31 -0.81 6.90
CA ILE A 753 20.33 -1.44 7.78
C ILE A 753 20.86 -2.75 8.41
N ASP A 754 22.11 -3.11 8.10
CA ASP A 754 22.81 -4.28 8.64
C ASP A 754 22.95 -4.20 10.16
N ASN A 755 22.75 -5.33 10.84
CA ASN A 755 22.85 -5.43 12.31
C ASN A 755 21.99 -4.41 13.10
N GLY A 756 20.89 -3.93 12.50
CA GLY A 756 19.96 -3.00 13.15
C GLY A 756 20.33 -1.54 13.05
N ALA A 757 21.43 -1.19 12.35
CA ALA A 757 21.77 0.20 12.07
C ALA A 757 20.62 0.91 11.35
N THR A 758 20.56 2.23 11.52
CA THR A 758 19.48 3.12 11.08
C THR A 758 18.14 2.88 11.76
N THR A 759 17.61 1.65 11.73
CA THR A 759 16.28 1.31 12.31
C THR A 759 16.24 1.48 13.83
N THR A 760 17.33 1.12 14.53
CA THR A 760 17.42 1.25 15.99
C THR A 760 17.60 2.72 16.39
N GLU A 761 18.53 3.41 15.73
CA GLU A 761 18.88 4.81 15.96
C GLU A 761 17.68 5.72 15.69
N MET A 762 16.97 5.55 14.57
CA MET A 762 15.82 6.40 14.24
C MET A 762 14.66 6.22 15.21
N THR A 763 14.42 4.98 15.66
CA THR A 763 13.37 4.67 16.63
C THR A 763 13.69 5.31 17.97
N TYR A 764 14.96 5.23 18.38
CA TYR A 764 15.48 5.92 19.55
C TYR A 764 15.41 7.46 19.42
N MET A 765 15.71 8.04 18.25
CA MET A 765 15.56 9.49 18.00
C MET A 765 14.10 9.94 18.13
N ALA A 766 13.14 9.17 17.61
CA ALA A 766 11.71 9.48 17.76
C ALA A 766 11.27 9.43 19.23
N GLU A 767 11.75 8.45 20.00
CA GLU A 767 11.48 8.38 21.45
C GLU A 767 12.09 9.56 22.21
N MET A 768 13.32 9.96 21.86
CA MET A 768 13.97 11.13 22.45
C MET A 768 13.25 12.42 22.06
N TYR A 769 12.73 12.54 20.84
CA TYR A 769 11.90 13.66 20.44
C TYR A 769 10.64 13.74 21.28
N LYS A 770 9.89 12.64 21.40
CA LYS A 770 8.68 12.55 22.22
C LYS A 770 8.92 13.00 23.67
N ARG A 771 10.07 12.64 24.24
CA ARG A 771 10.44 13.00 25.62
C ARG A 771 10.87 14.45 25.80
N THR A 772 11.59 15.01 24.82
CA THR A 772 12.31 16.29 24.99
C THR A 772 11.71 17.46 24.22
N GLY A 773 10.92 17.19 23.18
CA GLY A 773 10.44 18.18 22.22
C GLY A 773 11.55 18.75 21.32
N ASN A 774 12.78 18.22 21.35
CA ASN A 774 13.88 18.74 20.54
C ASN A 774 13.71 18.36 19.06
N ALA A 775 13.41 19.36 18.24
CA ALA A 775 13.17 19.20 16.80
C ALA A 775 14.34 18.56 16.04
N ALA A 776 15.58 18.67 16.51
CA ALA A 776 16.72 18.02 15.87
C ALA A 776 16.57 16.48 15.84
N TYR A 777 16.02 15.88 16.89
CA TYR A 777 15.76 14.43 16.93
C TYR A 777 14.58 14.04 16.03
N ARG A 778 13.55 14.89 15.96
CA ARG A 778 12.43 14.72 15.02
C ARG A 778 12.93 14.70 13.58
N ASP A 779 13.72 15.71 13.22
CA ASP A 779 14.22 15.87 11.86
C ASP A 779 15.22 14.76 11.52
N ALA A 780 16.01 14.28 12.49
CA ALA A 780 16.85 13.10 12.34
C ALA A 780 16.04 11.82 12.05
N ALA A 781 14.96 11.58 12.79
CA ALA A 781 14.07 10.44 12.57
C ALA A 781 13.37 10.52 11.19
N ARG A 782 12.98 11.73 10.76
CA ARG A 782 12.42 11.97 9.42
C ARG A 782 13.42 11.63 8.31
N ARG A 783 14.63 12.18 8.36
CA ARG A 783 15.68 11.86 7.38
C ARG A 783 16.00 10.37 7.32
N ALA A 784 15.96 9.69 8.46
CA ALA A 784 16.15 8.24 8.52
C ALA A 784 15.01 7.50 7.82
N MET A 785 13.77 7.96 7.97
CA MET A 785 12.63 7.39 7.27
C MET A 785 12.72 7.64 5.76
N ASP A 786 13.08 8.86 5.35
CA ASP A 786 13.34 9.19 3.94
C ASP A 786 14.42 8.27 3.35
N TYR A 787 15.50 8.05 4.10
CA TYR A 787 16.56 7.11 3.74
C TYR A 787 16.00 5.68 3.54
N LEU A 788 15.17 5.18 4.46
CA LEU A 788 14.56 3.86 4.32
C LEU A 788 13.65 3.78 3.08
N LEU A 789 12.88 4.83 2.77
CA LEU A 789 12.05 4.85 1.57
C LEU A 789 12.90 4.92 0.28
N ASP A 790 13.95 5.75 0.26
CA ASP A 790 14.89 5.88 -0.87
C ASP A 790 15.65 4.58 -1.17
N MET A 791 15.87 3.75 -0.15
CA MET A 791 16.52 2.44 -0.30
C MET A 791 15.65 1.42 -1.05
N GLN A 792 14.33 1.50 -0.94
CA GLN A 792 13.41 0.46 -1.38
C GLN A 792 13.51 0.26 -2.90
N TYR A 793 13.62 -1.00 -3.33
CA TYR A 793 13.52 -1.32 -4.76
C TYR A 793 12.07 -1.19 -5.23
N PRO A 794 11.82 -0.91 -6.53
CA PRO A 794 10.47 -0.95 -7.10
C PRO A 794 9.75 -2.29 -6.93
N SER A 795 10.50 -3.38 -6.75
CA SER A 795 9.96 -4.71 -6.46
C SER A 795 9.48 -4.88 -5.02
N GLY A 796 9.82 -3.95 -4.12
CA GLY A 796 9.38 -3.87 -2.74
C GLY A 796 10.43 -4.22 -1.68
N GLY A 797 11.59 -4.78 -2.04
CA GLY A 797 12.62 -5.19 -1.08
C GLY A 797 13.68 -4.12 -0.77
N TRP A 798 14.50 -4.34 0.27
CA TRP A 798 15.56 -3.41 0.71
C TRP A 798 16.98 -3.98 0.54
N PRO A 799 17.94 -3.22 -0.02
CA PRO A 799 19.35 -3.57 -0.03
C PRO A 799 19.97 -3.49 1.37
N GLN A 800 21.14 -4.11 1.57
CA GLN A 800 21.85 -4.03 2.84
C GLN A 800 22.47 -2.64 3.07
N PHE A 801 22.99 -2.00 2.02
CA PHE A 801 23.67 -0.69 2.08
C PHE A 801 23.07 0.29 1.07
N TYR A 802 23.06 1.58 1.43
CA TYR A 802 22.65 2.65 0.53
C TYR A 802 23.42 3.97 0.75
N PRO A 803 23.88 4.67 -0.30
CA PRO A 803 23.85 4.28 -1.72
C PRO A 803 24.53 2.93 -1.99
N ARG A 804 24.06 2.24 -3.03
CA ARG A 804 24.41 0.85 -3.33
C ARG A 804 25.91 0.68 -3.55
N THR A 805 26.51 -0.30 -2.88
CA THR A 805 27.97 -0.54 -2.92
C THR A 805 28.40 -1.68 -3.86
N GLY A 806 27.44 -2.41 -4.44
CA GLY A 806 27.70 -3.52 -5.35
C GLY A 806 27.75 -4.89 -4.65
N GLY A 807 27.88 -5.96 -5.44
CA GLY A 807 27.93 -7.33 -4.92
C GLY A 807 26.66 -7.75 -4.18
N TYR A 808 26.81 -8.60 -3.17
CA TYR A 808 25.68 -9.12 -2.40
C TYR A 808 24.93 -8.06 -1.60
N ALA A 809 25.57 -6.92 -1.29
CA ALA A 809 24.93 -5.82 -0.55
C ALA A 809 23.76 -5.18 -1.31
N ASN A 810 23.67 -5.42 -2.62
CA ASN A 810 22.57 -4.96 -3.46
C ASN A 810 21.38 -5.95 -3.50
N HIS A 811 21.52 -7.16 -2.94
CA HIS A 811 20.38 -8.07 -2.83
C HIS A 811 19.36 -7.56 -1.82
N VAL A 812 18.11 -7.99 -1.96
CA VAL A 812 17.12 -7.77 -0.92
C VAL A 812 17.53 -8.60 0.29
N THR A 813 17.71 -7.93 1.42
CA THR A 813 18.45 -8.47 2.55
C THR A 813 17.53 -8.68 3.74
N PHE A 814 17.22 -9.95 4.03
CA PHE A 814 16.60 -10.36 5.29
C PHE A 814 17.65 -10.65 6.37
N ASN A 815 18.91 -10.91 6.00
CA ASN A 815 20.01 -11.19 6.91
C ASN A 815 20.11 -10.15 8.05
N ASP A 816 20.32 -10.65 9.27
CA ASP A 816 20.32 -9.87 10.52
C ASP A 816 19.00 -9.11 10.75
N ASP A 817 17.91 -9.71 10.26
CA ASP A 817 16.54 -9.22 10.21
C ASP A 817 16.35 -7.88 9.46
N ALA A 818 17.32 -7.47 8.63
CA ALA A 818 17.43 -6.11 8.09
C ALA A 818 16.11 -5.57 7.47
N MET A 819 15.57 -6.23 6.44
CA MET A 819 14.29 -5.83 5.84
C MET A 819 13.10 -5.95 6.82
N SER A 820 13.05 -7.01 7.63
CA SER A 820 11.95 -7.21 8.60
C SER A 820 11.92 -6.10 9.67
N ARG A 821 13.08 -5.58 10.08
CA ARG A 821 13.19 -4.43 10.99
C ARG A 821 12.67 -3.16 10.34
N VAL A 822 13.06 -2.88 9.10
CA VAL A 822 12.57 -1.72 8.33
C VAL A 822 11.05 -1.75 8.25
N LEU A 823 10.50 -2.90 7.85
CA LEU A 823 9.06 -3.10 7.75
C LEU A 823 8.34 -2.96 9.09
N THR A 824 8.93 -3.45 10.19
CA THR A 824 8.37 -3.29 11.53
C THR A 824 8.38 -1.82 11.98
N VAL A 825 9.45 -1.08 11.71
CA VAL A 825 9.51 0.37 11.99
C VAL A 825 8.44 1.12 11.18
N LEU A 826 8.33 0.83 9.88
CA LEU A 826 7.30 1.40 9.02
C LEU A 826 5.90 1.10 9.54
N TYR A 827 5.63 -0.13 10.00
CA TYR A 827 4.33 -0.52 10.57
C TYR A 827 3.98 0.33 11.81
N HIS A 828 4.89 0.46 12.76
CA HIS A 828 4.64 1.29 13.95
C HIS A 828 4.45 2.77 13.58
N ALA A 829 5.22 3.27 12.60
CA ALA A 829 5.08 4.63 12.10
C ALA A 829 3.75 4.84 11.37
N GLU A 830 3.31 3.93 10.51
CA GLU A 830 2.01 3.96 9.82
C GLU A 830 0.86 4.00 10.81
N LYS A 831 0.88 3.14 11.84
CA LYS A 831 -0.15 3.11 12.88
C LYS A 831 -0.14 4.29 13.83
N GLY A 832 0.89 5.13 13.81
CA GLY A 832 1.11 6.13 14.84
C GLY A 832 1.16 5.54 16.23
N ALA A 833 1.79 4.37 16.33
CA ALA A 833 2.13 3.78 17.60
C ALA A 833 3.38 4.45 18.17
N ALA A 834 3.50 4.50 19.49
CA ALA A 834 4.70 5.00 20.15
C ALA A 834 5.96 4.29 19.62
N PRO A 835 7.05 5.02 19.32
CA PRO A 835 7.30 6.44 19.64
C PRO A 835 6.85 7.43 18.54
N PHE A 836 6.16 6.96 17.50
CA PHE A 836 5.74 7.75 16.33
C PHE A 836 4.34 8.36 16.45
N ASP A 837 3.81 8.40 17.68
CA ASP A 837 2.51 8.97 18.08
C ASP A 837 2.59 10.49 18.41
N SER A 838 3.67 11.15 17.97
CA SER A 838 3.85 12.61 17.99
C SER A 838 3.61 13.23 16.60
N ASP A 839 3.92 14.51 16.43
CA ASP A 839 3.94 15.22 15.13
C ASP A 839 5.15 14.85 14.26
N VAL A 840 5.94 13.84 14.63
CA VAL A 840 7.08 13.37 13.82
C VAL A 840 6.66 12.98 12.40
N PHE A 841 5.48 12.40 12.21
CA PHE A 841 4.97 12.03 10.88
C PHE A 841 3.52 12.48 10.70
N SER A 842 3.25 13.08 9.53
CA SER A 842 1.92 13.49 9.09
C SER A 842 1.08 12.30 8.61
N SER A 843 -0.21 12.52 8.33
CA SER A 843 -1.07 11.50 7.71
C SER A 843 -0.59 11.12 6.30
N SER A 844 -0.04 12.06 5.54
CA SER A 844 0.55 11.81 4.21
C SER A 844 1.76 10.88 4.30
N ASP A 845 2.66 11.14 5.26
CA ASP A 845 3.83 10.28 5.48
C ASP A 845 3.40 8.86 5.85
N ARG A 846 2.39 8.72 6.72
CA ARG A 846 1.83 7.42 7.11
C ARG A 846 1.25 6.65 5.93
N ALA A 847 0.60 7.34 4.98
CA ALA A 847 0.13 6.71 3.74
C ALA A 847 1.29 6.21 2.86
N GLN A 848 2.40 6.96 2.77
CA GLN A 848 3.60 6.49 2.09
C GLN A 848 4.22 5.26 2.77
N PHE A 849 4.23 5.24 4.10
CA PHE A 849 4.70 4.07 4.85
C PHE A 849 3.82 2.85 4.60
N ARG A 850 2.49 3.05 4.52
CA ARG A 850 1.55 1.99 4.14
C ARG A 850 1.87 1.42 2.75
N ALA A 851 2.06 2.28 1.76
CA ALA A 851 2.42 1.86 0.41
C ALA A 851 3.75 1.08 0.38
N ALA A 852 4.77 1.56 1.11
CA ALA A 852 6.05 0.87 1.22
C ALA A 852 5.92 -0.52 1.89
N ILE A 853 5.09 -0.64 2.94
CA ILE A 853 4.75 -1.90 3.59
C ILE A 853 4.09 -2.86 2.59
N ASP A 854 3.09 -2.38 1.84
CA ASP A 854 2.34 -3.21 0.89
C ASP A 854 3.26 -3.80 -0.19
N LEU A 855 4.16 -3.00 -0.75
CA LEU A 855 5.20 -3.48 -1.67
C LEU A 855 6.14 -4.49 -1.00
N GLY A 856 6.54 -4.24 0.24
CA GLY A 856 7.39 -5.15 1.00
C GLY A 856 6.73 -6.51 1.29
N VAL A 857 5.44 -6.50 1.63
CA VAL A 857 4.63 -7.72 1.81
C VAL A 857 4.53 -8.47 0.48
N GLU A 858 4.25 -7.78 -0.62
CA GLU A 858 4.20 -8.39 -1.95
C GLU A 858 5.54 -9.04 -2.31
N TYR A 859 6.67 -8.36 -2.06
CA TYR A 859 8.00 -8.92 -2.27
C TYR A 859 8.19 -10.20 -1.45
N ILE A 860 7.85 -10.18 -0.16
CA ILE A 860 7.96 -11.35 0.73
C ILE A 860 7.14 -12.52 0.18
N LEU A 861 5.88 -12.31 -0.19
CA LEU A 861 5.00 -13.37 -0.70
C LEU A 861 5.55 -13.96 -2.00
N ARG A 862 6.08 -13.14 -2.91
CA ARG A 862 6.70 -13.59 -4.18
C ARG A 862 8.02 -14.32 -3.97
N ALA A 863 8.81 -13.89 -2.98
CA ALA A 863 10.11 -14.47 -2.67
C ALA A 863 10.01 -15.78 -1.85
N GLN A 864 8.83 -16.11 -1.31
CA GLN A 864 8.66 -17.34 -0.53
C GLN A 864 8.97 -18.56 -1.38
N TRP A 865 9.89 -19.38 -0.91
CA TRP A 865 10.40 -20.50 -1.69
C TRP A 865 9.37 -21.62 -1.78
N LYS A 866 9.24 -22.19 -2.98
CA LYS A 866 8.44 -23.39 -3.24
C LYS A 866 9.34 -24.60 -3.38
N GLN A 867 9.61 -25.28 -2.27
CA GLN A 867 10.37 -26.52 -2.29
C GLN A 867 9.51 -27.63 -2.88
N ASN A 868 9.85 -28.09 -4.09
CA ASN A 868 9.13 -29.15 -4.81
C ASN A 868 7.62 -28.87 -4.95
N GLY A 869 7.25 -27.60 -5.19
CA GLY A 869 5.87 -27.16 -5.36
C GLY A 869 5.12 -26.81 -4.07
N VAL A 870 5.73 -27.03 -2.90
CA VAL A 870 5.15 -26.69 -1.58
C VAL A 870 5.82 -25.43 -1.04
N LEU A 871 5.02 -24.44 -0.60
CA LEU A 871 5.55 -23.24 0.05
C LEU A 871 6.27 -23.61 1.35
N THR A 872 7.42 -22.97 1.60
CA THR A 872 8.20 -23.15 2.82
C THR A 872 8.54 -21.80 3.46
N ALA A 873 9.80 -21.38 3.40
CA ALA A 873 10.36 -20.23 4.10
C ALA A 873 11.14 -19.34 3.10
N TRP A 874 12.08 -18.53 3.59
CA TRP A 874 12.88 -17.59 2.78
C TRP A 874 14.38 -17.81 2.98
N CYS A 875 15.17 -17.40 2.00
CA CYS A 875 16.61 -17.23 2.13
C CYS A 875 16.93 -15.95 2.91
N ALA A 876 18.13 -15.87 3.49
CA ALA A 876 18.61 -14.65 4.15
C ALA A 876 18.77 -13.47 3.17
N GLN A 877 18.88 -13.75 1.87
CA GLN A 877 18.89 -12.72 0.83
C GLN A 877 18.34 -13.26 -0.49
N HIS A 878 17.68 -12.37 -1.22
CA HIS A 878 17.03 -12.67 -2.50
C HIS A 878 17.39 -11.61 -3.55
N GLY A 879 17.32 -11.97 -4.83
CA GLY A 879 17.60 -11.04 -5.92
C GLY A 879 16.51 -9.99 -6.01
N ALA A 880 16.92 -8.72 -6.13
CA ALA A 880 16.00 -7.59 -6.06
C ALA A 880 14.92 -7.59 -7.16
N THR A 881 15.14 -8.22 -8.31
CA THR A 881 14.17 -8.24 -9.42
C THR A 881 13.68 -9.63 -9.79
N ASP A 882 14.44 -10.68 -9.45
CA ASP A 882 14.11 -12.07 -9.82
C ASP A 882 13.53 -12.89 -8.67
N TYR A 883 13.52 -12.32 -7.45
CA TYR A 883 13.03 -12.93 -6.21
C TYR A 883 13.74 -14.24 -5.83
N GLN A 884 14.80 -14.65 -6.55
CA GLN A 884 15.48 -15.92 -6.32
C GLN A 884 16.39 -15.85 -5.10
N PRO A 885 16.52 -16.92 -4.30
CA PRO A 885 17.54 -17.02 -3.26
C PRO A 885 18.94 -16.69 -3.79
N LYS A 886 19.71 -15.90 -3.04
CA LYS A 886 21.10 -15.53 -3.39
C LYS A 886 22.07 -15.90 -2.26
N ALA A 887 23.33 -16.09 -2.62
CA ALA A 887 24.41 -16.15 -1.65
C ALA A 887 24.82 -14.73 -1.20
N ALA A 888 25.42 -14.62 -0.03
CA ALA A 888 26.03 -13.39 0.48
C ALA A 888 27.55 -13.53 0.62
N ARG A 889 28.06 -13.64 1.84
CA ARG A 889 29.47 -13.96 2.10
C ARG A 889 29.75 -15.41 1.68
N ALA A 890 31.02 -15.79 1.50
CA ALA A 890 31.39 -17.12 1.02
C ALA A 890 30.75 -18.28 1.81
N TYR A 891 30.49 -18.07 3.10
CA TYR A 891 29.89 -19.05 4.01
C TYR A 891 28.37 -18.87 4.20
N GLU A 892 27.71 -18.02 3.40
CA GLU A 892 26.27 -17.73 3.45
C GLU A 892 25.66 -18.04 2.08
N LEU A 893 25.48 -19.33 1.81
CA LEU A 893 25.01 -19.83 0.52
C LEU A 893 23.50 -19.63 0.36
N ALA A 894 23.02 -19.67 -0.89
CA ALA A 894 21.59 -19.66 -1.19
C ALA A 894 20.91 -20.88 -0.54
N SER A 895 19.96 -20.63 0.36
CA SER A 895 19.40 -21.64 1.26
C SER A 895 18.06 -21.18 1.82
N LEU A 896 17.30 -22.08 2.47
CA LEU A 896 16.25 -21.63 3.40
C LEU A 896 16.93 -21.23 4.71
N SER A 897 16.64 -20.03 5.19
CA SER A 897 17.17 -19.51 6.44
C SER A 897 16.29 -19.91 7.60
N GLY A 898 16.84 -20.68 8.54
CA GLY A 898 16.17 -21.00 9.79
C GLY A 898 16.13 -19.82 10.77
N SER A 899 17.02 -18.83 10.64
CA SER A 899 17.07 -17.67 11.53
C SER A 899 16.10 -16.57 11.09
N GLU A 900 16.29 -16.02 9.88
CA GLU A 900 15.62 -14.79 9.45
C GLU A 900 14.13 -15.02 9.13
N SER A 901 13.75 -16.25 8.74
CA SER A 901 12.37 -16.57 8.37
C SER A 901 11.40 -16.40 9.54
N ALA A 902 11.84 -16.56 10.79
CA ALA A 902 10.98 -16.39 11.96
C ALA A 902 10.48 -14.94 12.10
N GLU A 903 11.32 -13.96 11.78
CA GLU A 903 10.97 -12.53 11.85
C GLU A 903 10.13 -12.09 10.64
N ILE A 904 10.33 -12.70 9.46
CA ILE A 904 9.44 -12.50 8.31
C ILE A 904 8.02 -12.97 8.64
N ILE A 905 7.88 -14.15 9.26
CA ILE A 905 6.59 -14.66 9.71
C ILE A 905 5.98 -13.71 10.75
N GLY A 906 6.75 -13.31 11.77
CA GLY A 906 6.28 -12.38 12.79
C GLY A 906 5.80 -11.05 12.21
N PHE A 907 6.48 -10.53 11.18
CA PHE A 907 6.06 -9.33 10.45
C PHE A 907 4.79 -9.56 9.63
N LEU A 908 4.69 -10.64 8.84
CA LEU A 908 3.47 -10.96 8.09
C LEU A 908 2.25 -11.10 9.01
N MET A 909 2.45 -11.57 10.24
CA MET A 909 1.42 -11.67 11.26
C MET A 909 1.01 -10.33 11.90
N THR A 910 1.71 -9.23 11.62
CA THR A 910 1.27 -7.86 11.94
C THR A 910 0.26 -7.31 10.92
N GLN A 911 0.20 -7.91 9.73
CA GLN A 911 -0.61 -7.41 8.61
C GLN A 911 -2.05 -7.92 8.66
N PRO A 912 -2.99 -7.30 7.92
CA PRO A 912 -4.32 -7.88 7.72
C PRO A 912 -4.18 -9.29 7.12
N GLN A 913 -4.76 -10.30 7.77
CA GLN A 913 -4.56 -11.69 7.40
C GLN A 913 -5.42 -12.10 6.20
N THR A 914 -5.04 -11.62 5.01
CA THR A 914 -5.63 -12.03 3.73
C THR A 914 -5.41 -13.52 3.47
N PRO A 915 -6.20 -14.16 2.60
CA PRO A 915 -5.99 -15.57 2.25
C PRO A 915 -4.55 -15.91 1.83
N GLU A 916 -3.89 -15.01 1.10
CA GLU A 916 -2.51 -15.15 0.63
C GLU A 916 -1.52 -15.12 1.79
N ILE A 917 -1.65 -14.13 2.69
CA ILE A 917 -0.79 -14.00 3.88
C ILE A 917 -1.00 -15.20 4.82
N GLN A 918 -2.26 -15.60 5.05
CA GLN A 918 -2.58 -16.78 5.84
C GLN A 918 -1.92 -18.04 5.27
N SER A 919 -2.01 -18.23 3.95
CA SER A 919 -1.39 -19.38 3.27
C SER A 919 0.13 -19.36 3.41
N ALA A 920 0.76 -18.20 3.21
CA ALA A 920 2.21 -18.03 3.34
C ALA A 920 2.70 -18.33 4.76
N VAL A 921 2.05 -17.74 5.78
CA VAL A 921 2.39 -17.93 7.19
C VAL A 921 2.18 -19.38 7.63
N LYS A 922 1.03 -20.00 7.29
CA LYS A 922 0.75 -21.40 7.63
C LYS A 922 1.76 -22.35 7.01
N ALA A 923 2.16 -22.12 5.76
CA ALA A 923 3.17 -22.94 5.10
C ALA A 923 4.55 -22.81 5.76
N ALA A 924 4.96 -21.60 6.13
CA ALA A 924 6.23 -21.37 6.83
C ALA A 924 6.24 -21.98 8.24
N LEU A 925 5.14 -21.85 8.99
CA LEU A 925 4.98 -22.50 10.30
C LEU A 925 4.97 -24.02 10.18
N ALA A 926 4.33 -24.58 9.16
CA ALA A 926 4.37 -26.02 8.88
C ALA A 926 5.80 -26.50 8.57
N TRP A 927 6.58 -25.69 7.84
CA TRP A 927 8.00 -25.97 7.60
C TRP A 927 8.81 -25.95 8.90
N TYR A 928 8.61 -24.95 9.78
CA TYR A 928 9.27 -24.90 11.09
C TYR A 928 8.88 -26.06 12.01
N ARG A 929 7.62 -26.51 11.98
CA ARG A 929 7.08 -27.63 12.78
C ARG A 929 7.43 -29.01 12.22
N SER A 930 8.02 -29.09 11.03
CA SER A 930 8.31 -30.35 10.35
C SER A 930 9.45 -31.12 11.05
N PRO A 931 9.31 -32.44 11.28
CA PRO A 931 10.40 -33.28 11.80
C PRO A 931 11.58 -33.41 10.83
N ASN A 932 11.40 -33.00 9.55
CA ASN A 932 12.49 -32.93 8.57
C ASN A 932 13.24 -31.59 8.60
N THR A 933 12.82 -30.66 9.46
CA THR A 933 13.45 -29.35 9.66
C THR A 933 14.01 -29.27 11.07
N ILE A 934 13.24 -29.69 12.08
CA ILE A 934 13.66 -29.63 13.49
C ILE A 934 14.69 -30.73 13.78
N LEU A 935 15.75 -30.38 14.50
CA LEU A 935 16.57 -31.34 15.23
C LEU A 935 16.07 -31.40 16.69
N GLU A 936 15.29 -32.44 16.98
CA GLU A 936 14.73 -32.72 18.31
C GLU A 936 15.80 -33.18 19.30
N ASP A 937 15.58 -32.90 20.59
CA ASP A 937 16.49 -33.20 21.70
C ASP A 937 17.91 -32.63 21.53
N HIS A 938 18.03 -31.47 20.88
CA HIS A 938 19.32 -30.80 20.66
C HIS A 938 19.19 -29.29 20.86
N THR A 939 20.31 -28.69 21.27
CA THR A 939 20.46 -27.24 21.36
C THR A 939 21.79 -26.79 20.77
N TYR A 940 21.88 -25.50 20.44
CA TYR A 940 23.11 -24.88 19.98
C TYR A 940 23.81 -24.14 21.13
N ASP A 941 24.78 -24.79 21.77
CA ASP A 941 25.58 -24.28 22.88
C ASP A 941 26.93 -23.74 22.40
N LYS A 942 27.05 -22.41 22.33
CA LYS A 942 28.27 -21.71 21.92
C LYS A 942 29.47 -21.97 22.84
N SER A 943 29.28 -22.44 24.07
CA SER A 943 30.34 -22.66 25.05
C SER A 943 31.11 -23.98 24.85
N THR A 944 30.55 -24.91 24.08
CA THR A 944 31.17 -26.21 23.78
C THR A 944 31.88 -26.19 22.42
N ARG A 945 32.77 -27.14 22.15
CA ARG A 945 33.46 -27.19 20.84
C ARG A 945 32.52 -27.71 19.75
N GLU A 946 31.69 -28.68 20.10
CA GLU A 946 30.76 -29.40 19.23
C GLU A 946 29.59 -28.51 18.78
N LYS A 947 29.27 -27.46 19.57
CA LYS A 947 28.17 -26.50 19.40
C LYS A 947 26.77 -27.12 19.41
N ILE A 948 26.54 -28.17 18.64
CA ILE A 948 25.29 -28.92 18.61
C ILE A 948 25.40 -30.05 19.63
N VAL A 949 24.64 -29.95 20.72
CA VAL A 949 24.72 -30.87 21.85
C VAL A 949 23.34 -31.45 22.16
N TYR A 950 23.33 -32.72 22.58
CA TYR A 950 22.11 -33.39 23.03
C TYR A 950 21.57 -32.68 24.28
N SER A 951 20.31 -32.26 24.20
CA SER A 951 19.59 -31.58 25.27
C SER A 951 18.11 -32.02 25.24
N PRO A 952 17.71 -32.97 26.11
CA PRO A 952 16.37 -33.55 26.07
C PRO A 952 15.26 -32.50 26.17
N GLY A 953 14.31 -32.52 25.23
CA GLY A 953 13.17 -31.61 25.17
C GLY A 953 13.44 -30.26 24.52
N ASP A 954 14.69 -29.93 24.19
CA ASP A 954 15.02 -28.75 23.40
C ASP A 954 14.89 -29.04 21.90
N ARG A 955 14.58 -28.00 21.13
CA ARG A 955 14.53 -28.05 19.66
C ARG A 955 15.54 -27.08 19.06
N MET A 956 16.27 -27.56 18.07
CA MET A 956 17.21 -26.75 17.30
C MET A 956 16.80 -26.69 15.82
N TRP A 957 17.00 -25.52 15.23
CA TRP A 957 16.97 -25.33 13.79
C TRP A 957 18.38 -24.95 13.31
N TYR A 958 18.82 -25.55 12.20
CA TYR A 958 20.00 -25.09 11.46
C TYR A 958 19.78 -23.67 10.94
N ARG A 959 20.86 -22.92 10.78
CA ARG A 959 20.79 -21.61 10.15
C ARG A 959 20.51 -21.71 8.65
N PHE A 960 21.02 -22.76 8.00
CA PHE A 960 20.88 -22.98 6.56
C PHE A 960 20.35 -24.38 6.26
N TYR A 961 19.34 -24.44 5.37
CA TYR A 961 18.84 -25.68 4.79
C TYR A 961 18.90 -25.63 3.27
N ASP A 962 19.21 -26.76 2.66
CA ASP A 962 19.21 -26.88 1.20
C ASP A 962 17.83 -26.58 0.62
N LEU A 963 17.79 -25.80 -0.47
CA LEU A 963 16.55 -25.34 -1.11
C LEU A 963 15.69 -26.49 -1.62
N TYR A 964 16.27 -27.62 -1.99
CA TYR A 964 15.56 -28.72 -2.66
C TYR A 964 15.38 -29.95 -1.77
N THR A 965 16.35 -30.27 -0.92
CA THR A 965 16.34 -31.47 -0.07
C THR A 965 15.95 -31.20 1.38
N ASN A 966 15.88 -29.93 1.79
CA ASN A 966 15.64 -29.53 3.18
C ASN A 966 16.70 -30.02 4.18
N THR A 967 17.87 -30.44 3.72
CA THR A 967 18.94 -30.92 4.60
C THR A 967 19.65 -29.73 5.24
N GLY A 968 19.75 -29.71 6.57
CA GLY A 968 20.55 -28.71 7.29
C GLY A 968 22.03 -28.86 6.95
N PHE A 969 22.73 -27.74 6.73
CA PHE A 969 24.13 -27.77 6.30
C PHE A 969 24.97 -26.62 6.87
N PHE A 970 26.29 -26.75 6.74
CA PHE A 970 27.31 -25.78 7.12
C PHE A 970 28.16 -25.37 5.93
N SER A 971 28.88 -24.25 6.05
CA SER A 971 29.77 -23.74 5.01
C SER A 971 31.05 -23.18 5.64
N ASP A 972 32.04 -22.87 4.81
CA ASP A 972 33.27 -22.24 5.25
C ASP A 972 33.70 -21.11 4.29
N ARG A 973 34.86 -20.48 4.55
CA ARG A 973 35.43 -19.42 3.72
C ARG A 973 35.76 -19.86 2.29
N ASP A 974 35.85 -21.15 2.04
CA ASP A 974 36.03 -21.75 0.72
C ASP A 974 34.71 -21.87 -0.08
N GLY A 975 33.55 -21.63 0.54
CA GLY A 975 32.23 -21.78 -0.06
C GLY A 975 31.78 -23.24 -0.25
N GLY A 976 32.42 -24.20 0.41
CA GLY A 976 32.02 -25.60 0.39
C GLY A 976 30.78 -25.88 1.24
N ILE A 977 30.03 -26.94 0.91
CA ILE A 977 28.90 -27.43 1.70
C ILE A 977 29.36 -28.62 2.55
N TYR A 978 29.09 -28.55 3.85
CA TYR A 978 29.47 -29.55 4.84
C TYR A 978 28.25 -29.98 5.65
N TYR A 979 28.21 -31.24 6.08
CA TYR A 979 27.12 -31.79 6.90
C TYR A 979 27.56 -32.18 8.31
N ASP A 980 28.87 -32.13 8.58
CA ASP A 980 29.44 -32.24 9.92
C ASP A 980 30.06 -30.87 10.28
N LEU A 981 29.69 -30.33 11.44
CA LEU A 981 30.22 -29.05 11.92
C LEU A 981 31.71 -29.15 12.28
N MET A 982 32.21 -30.37 12.50
CA MET A 982 33.62 -30.61 12.78
C MET A 982 34.50 -30.56 11.52
N ASP A 983 33.89 -30.61 10.32
CA ASP A 983 34.60 -30.51 9.05
C ASP A 983 34.90 -29.07 8.62
N ILE A 984 34.26 -28.07 9.25
CA ILE A 984 34.54 -26.65 8.99
C ILE A 984 35.67 -26.12 9.88
N SER A 985 36.30 -25.03 9.43
CA SER A 985 37.38 -24.35 10.12
C SER A 985 36.97 -23.90 11.53
N GLU A 986 37.91 -23.98 12.46
CA GLU A 986 37.71 -23.53 13.84
C GLU A 986 37.26 -22.06 13.91
N GLU A 987 37.83 -21.21 13.06
CA GLU A 987 37.48 -19.79 12.99
C GLU A 987 36.01 -19.55 12.62
N ARG A 988 35.43 -20.34 11.69
CA ARG A 988 34.01 -20.24 11.33
C ARG A 988 33.09 -20.94 12.32
N ARG A 989 33.52 -22.05 12.93
CA ARG A 989 32.74 -22.74 13.97
C ARG A 989 32.59 -21.91 15.24
N GLU A 990 33.66 -21.21 15.65
CA GLU A 990 33.66 -20.37 16.84
C GLU A 990 33.11 -18.95 16.56
N GLY A 991 33.37 -18.41 15.37
CA GLY A 991 33.03 -17.03 15.01
C GLY A 991 31.63 -16.81 14.42
N TYR A 992 30.86 -17.86 14.17
CA TYR A 992 29.52 -17.78 13.56
C TYR A 992 28.55 -18.79 14.17
N SER A 993 27.27 -18.44 14.22
CA SER A 993 26.23 -19.34 14.74
C SER A 993 25.60 -20.12 13.61
N TRP A 994 25.67 -21.44 13.69
CA TRP A 994 25.20 -22.38 12.66
C TRP A 994 23.85 -23.03 12.96
N GLY A 995 23.32 -22.80 14.15
CA GLY A 995 21.98 -23.23 14.56
C GLY A 995 21.50 -22.48 15.81
N GLY A 996 20.25 -22.72 16.20
CA GLY A 996 19.65 -22.13 17.38
C GLY A 996 18.16 -22.45 17.52
N ALA A 997 17.56 -21.97 18.61
CA ALA A 997 16.13 -22.11 18.91
C ALA A 997 15.26 -21.08 18.15
N TYR A 998 15.49 -20.93 16.84
CA TYR A 998 14.92 -19.84 16.04
C TYR A 998 13.38 -19.91 15.92
N GLY A 999 12.82 -21.12 15.82
CA GLY A 999 11.38 -21.33 15.63
C GLY A 999 10.54 -21.17 16.89
N GLU A 1000 11.12 -21.26 18.10
CA GLU A 1000 10.38 -21.38 19.35
C GLU A 1000 9.41 -20.22 19.60
N LYS A 1001 9.90 -18.98 19.50
CA LYS A 1001 9.11 -17.79 19.82
C LYS A 1001 7.97 -17.59 18.83
N ILE A 1002 8.23 -17.81 17.54
CA ILE A 1002 7.22 -17.59 16.51
C ILE A 1002 6.16 -18.69 16.53
N ILE A 1003 6.52 -19.94 16.82
CA ILE A 1003 5.56 -21.04 17.03
C ILE A 1003 4.69 -20.75 18.25
N SER A 1004 5.29 -20.33 19.37
CA SER A 1004 4.56 -20.02 20.61
C SER A 1004 3.56 -18.88 20.40
N TYR A 1005 3.95 -17.83 19.67
CA TYR A 1005 3.04 -16.75 19.29
C TYR A 1005 1.95 -17.21 18.33
N ALA A 1006 2.30 -17.99 17.30
CA ALA A 1006 1.32 -18.54 16.37
C ALA A 1006 0.23 -19.37 17.07
N GLU A 1007 0.62 -20.19 18.05
CA GLU A 1007 -0.32 -20.97 18.85
C GLU A 1007 -1.25 -20.08 19.69
N SER A 1008 -0.74 -18.97 20.24
CA SER A 1008 -1.57 -18.05 21.06
C SER A 1008 -2.62 -17.31 20.24
N VAL A 1009 -2.42 -17.17 18.92
CA VAL A 1009 -3.35 -16.50 17.98
C VAL A 1009 -4.07 -17.46 17.03
N GLY A 1010 -3.94 -18.79 17.24
CA GLY A 1010 -4.70 -19.81 16.53
C GLY A 1010 -4.19 -20.21 15.13
N TYR A 1011 -2.87 -20.16 14.91
CA TYR A 1011 -2.18 -20.53 13.66
C TYR A 1011 -1.53 -21.92 13.64
#